data_AF-E2BJJ8-F1
#
_entry.id   AF-E2BJJ8-F1
#
_cell.length_a   1.000
_cell.length_b   1.000
_cell.length_c   1.000
_cell.angle_alpha   90.00
_cell.angle_beta   90.00
_cell.angle_gamma   90.00
#
_symmetry.space_group_name_H-M   'P 1'
#
loop_
_entity.id
_entity.type
_entity.pdbx_description
1 polymer ?
#
loop_
_entity_poly.entity_id
_entity_poly.type
_entity_poly.pdbx_seq_one_letter_code
_entity_poly.pdbx_strand_id
1 'polypeptide(L)'
;MARLSVTHMLTSFRTERLFLAVLWYLIINLRPDILDEEHRVHLVPVQEMLAEYDYVIIGGGSAGCVMASRLSEEQDRTVLLLEAGVDEIVLSDVPLVFPILARTFLDWDFQTEPSANYCLAMRNNQCRWPRGKVLGGSSVLNGMYYVRGNKRDYDSWAALGNTGWDHESVLPYFQVSEDIRIEDLRDSPYHHKGGYLTVERYRHIVPVTDYFVHTGEELGYTTRDMNGASQTGFMYAQGTLRDGLRCSTAKAFLRPASKRRNLHVSLESFVEKILVKNDGMSKVAHGVRFRRSARHFVVRAKREIILSAGTIQSPQLLMLSGIGPRDHLETMKIPVVHHASGVGQNLQDHVSLSRRYMVDAPPNMSEPDDFTLRLYVSVSMNTLQEMIHNNSGLLYTNPVGGAMAFINSKYADEKLDYPDVQLLFSGSSPILETGVVTPYEDIDPNLAVGLYDNTMSHQAVNIFAILLRPRSRGYIKLKSADPYNAPEIVPNYFDDPRDLQVLVDSARLLEEVSRTRTMREINMRPDPNLMPNCSQYDVSSDQYWVCYVRYLTRTIYHPAGTCKMGPANDSQAVVDARLRVHGVAGLRVVDASIMPTIASESPQSLSNCYRNIESKIKVQILMAGLSVINMLSSFSTGHLFVAALWYLIVNLRLDIVDKENRVHPVPTQELMHEYDYVIIGGGSAGAVLASRLSEDKDRSVLLLEAGSDETMISDVPLTYVLIQRSFMNWEYKIEPSSSYCLGLKNNQCRLPQGKILGGSSVLNAMMYIRGNKRDYDSWAALGNTGWDYQNVLPYFKVSEDARVEGLYGSPYHARGGYLTVDHFKYTPPVTDYIIRSGEELGYQVRDPNGENQTGFLYTYATVRDGLRCSTAKAFLRPVSKRKNLHVSLDSMVEKILLTKVGATKVAYGVHFLRDGEHYVVNATREVILSAGAIQSPKLLMLSGIGPRDHLEKMRIPVLQHSPGVGQNLQDHVATSVIYTIDPPSDIPDPDKFTVRLFESVTVDALREMIHNNSGLLYTTTIGSGMAFVKTKYADQTADYPDIQLIFPTSSNAKFGIISSRSEDIKLDIADALYKDILKHHTYDIVPILLRPRSRGHVKLKSADPHDLPEIVTNYFDDPHDLQVLVEGVRLIEKISRTRIMRELNVRPNPNVVPSCSQYDAWSDQYWACYIRHITGTIYHPTGTCKMGPANDSQAVVDARLRVHGIARLRVVDASIMPTIVSGNTNAPVIMIAEKAADMIKGDWSA
;
A
#
# COMPACT_ATOMS: atom_id res chain seq x y z
N MET A 1 14.36 12.97 -37.61
CA MET A 1 14.11 11.56 -37.99
C MET A 1 13.62 10.77 -36.78
N ALA A 2 12.46 11.13 -36.21
CA ALA A 2 11.93 10.56 -34.97
C ALA A 2 10.48 10.11 -35.16
N ARG A 3 10.29 9.09 -36.01
CA ARG A 3 9.05 8.34 -36.21
C ARG A 3 9.39 6.85 -36.18
N LEU A 4 9.77 6.35 -35.01
CA LEU A 4 9.82 4.91 -34.72
C LEU A 4 9.10 4.68 -33.39
N SER A 5 7.79 4.44 -33.55
CA SER A 5 6.89 3.59 -32.76
C SER A 5 6.74 3.84 -31.24
N VAL A 6 5.85 4.78 -30.92
CA VAL A 6 5.09 4.85 -29.63
C VAL A 6 4.31 3.55 -29.36
N THR A 7 4.00 2.78 -30.41
CA THR A 7 3.40 1.44 -30.36
C THR A 7 4.23 0.41 -29.59
N HIS A 8 5.56 0.58 -29.53
CA HIS A 8 6.44 -0.36 -28.80
C HIS A 8 6.56 -0.06 -27.30
N MET A 9 6.22 1.17 -26.89
CA MET A 9 6.22 1.61 -25.50
C MET A 9 4.87 1.28 -24.82
N LEU A 10 3.77 1.30 -25.60
CA LEU A 10 2.40 1.00 -25.17
C LEU A 10 2.14 -0.48 -24.85
N THR A 11 3.03 -1.40 -25.23
CA THR A 11 2.94 -2.84 -24.91
C THR A 11 3.69 -3.24 -23.63
N SER A 12 4.29 -2.29 -22.89
CA SER A 12 5.27 -2.58 -21.83
C SER A 12 4.79 -2.42 -20.38
N PHE A 13 3.56 -1.97 -20.11
CA PHE A 13 2.96 -2.06 -18.76
C PHE A 13 1.99 -3.24 -18.71
N ARG A 14 2.57 -4.38 -18.37
CA ARG A 14 2.06 -5.72 -18.62
C ARG A 14 1.18 -6.26 -17.45
N THR A 15 0.34 -7.25 -17.75
CA THR A 15 -0.66 -8.02 -16.97
C THR A 15 -0.29 -8.54 -15.58
N GLU A 16 0.95 -8.42 -15.13
CA GLU A 16 1.56 -9.29 -14.12
C GLU A 16 1.83 -8.57 -12.80
N ARG A 17 1.96 -7.24 -12.79
CA ARG A 17 1.89 -6.45 -11.53
C ARG A 17 0.53 -6.63 -10.86
N LEU A 18 -0.49 -6.76 -11.69
CA LEU A 18 -1.84 -7.09 -11.28
C LEU A 18 -1.93 -8.52 -10.73
N PHE A 19 -1.30 -9.50 -11.39
CA PHE A 19 -1.21 -10.87 -10.90
C PHE A 19 -0.57 -10.95 -9.51
N LEU A 20 0.54 -10.26 -9.27
CA LEU A 20 1.21 -10.25 -7.96
C LEU A 20 0.35 -9.63 -6.85
N ALA A 21 -0.41 -8.57 -7.17
CA ALA A 21 -1.36 -7.98 -6.23
C ALA A 21 -2.52 -8.93 -5.89
N VAL A 22 -3.04 -9.66 -6.90
CA VAL A 22 -4.08 -10.68 -6.70
C VAL A 22 -3.53 -11.86 -5.90
N LEU A 23 -2.33 -12.36 -6.23
CA LEU A 23 -1.65 -13.42 -5.50
C LEU A 23 -1.46 -13.05 -4.02
N TRP A 24 -0.94 -11.85 -3.75
CA TRP A 24 -0.77 -11.32 -2.40
C TRP A 24 -2.09 -11.28 -1.63
N TYR A 25 -3.15 -10.77 -2.26
CA TYR A 25 -4.49 -10.71 -1.66
C TYR A 25 -5.04 -12.11 -1.36
N LEU A 26 -4.91 -13.07 -2.30
CA LEU A 26 -5.38 -14.44 -2.09
C LEU A 26 -4.60 -15.15 -0.99
N ILE A 27 -3.29 -14.94 -0.89
CA ILE A 27 -2.47 -15.50 0.20
C ILE A 27 -2.97 -15.00 1.55
N ILE A 28 -3.17 -13.68 1.70
CA ILE A 28 -3.62 -13.09 2.96
C ILE A 28 -4.98 -13.63 3.39
N ASN A 29 -5.91 -13.81 2.45
CA ASN A 29 -7.28 -14.17 2.79
C ASN A 29 -7.52 -15.68 2.85
N LEU A 30 -6.76 -16.48 2.09
CA LEU A 30 -7.06 -17.90 1.87
C LEU A 30 -5.91 -18.84 2.28
N ARG A 31 -4.73 -18.31 2.62
CA ARG A 31 -3.54 -19.12 3.00
C ARG A 31 -2.93 -18.65 4.33
N PRO A 32 -3.65 -18.84 5.46
CA PRO A 32 -3.15 -18.47 6.78
C PRO A 32 -1.87 -19.24 7.17
N ASP A 33 -1.64 -20.41 6.58
CA ASP A 33 -0.41 -21.20 6.72
C ASP A 33 0.84 -20.48 6.18
N ILE A 34 0.68 -19.56 5.22
CA ILE A 34 1.76 -18.70 4.71
C ILE A 34 2.00 -17.51 5.64
N LEU A 35 0.92 -16.90 6.15
CA LEU A 35 1.01 -15.78 7.09
C LEU A 35 1.74 -16.18 8.36
N ASP A 36 1.30 -17.31 8.93
CA ASP A 36 1.88 -17.94 10.12
C ASP A 36 1.99 -16.95 11.29
N GLU A 37 0.96 -16.12 11.49
CA GLU A 37 0.98 -15.00 12.43
C GLU A 37 1.33 -15.43 13.86
N GLU A 38 0.89 -16.62 14.28
CA GLU A 38 1.12 -17.13 15.64
C GLU A 38 2.60 -17.41 15.95
N HIS A 39 3.39 -17.78 14.93
CA HIS A 39 4.81 -18.11 15.11
C HIS A 39 5.74 -17.00 14.63
N ARG A 40 5.20 -15.87 14.13
CA ARG A 40 6.02 -14.69 13.80
C ARG A 40 6.74 -14.21 15.06
N VAL A 41 7.97 -13.73 14.88
CA VAL A 41 8.81 -13.28 16.00
C VAL A 41 8.18 -12.04 16.62
N HIS A 42 7.95 -12.07 17.94
CA HIS A 42 7.50 -10.89 18.66
C HIS A 42 8.60 -9.83 18.69
N LEU A 43 8.31 -8.68 18.10
CA LEU A 43 9.24 -7.56 18.05
C LEU A 43 9.24 -6.84 19.40
N VAL A 44 10.42 -6.62 19.95
CA VAL A 44 10.57 -5.87 21.19
C VAL A 44 10.67 -4.37 20.83
N PRO A 45 9.78 -3.51 21.36
CA PRO A 45 9.92 -2.07 21.25
C PRO A 45 11.27 -1.62 21.82
N VAL A 46 11.88 -0.57 21.26
CA VAL A 46 13.20 -0.12 21.72
C VAL A 46 13.21 0.23 23.21
N GLN A 47 12.09 0.71 23.72
CA GLN A 47 11.85 1.10 25.10
C GLN A 47 11.89 -0.10 26.07
N GLU A 48 11.59 -1.29 25.58
CA GLU A 48 11.54 -2.54 26.36
C GLU A 48 12.84 -3.35 26.23
N MET A 49 13.81 -2.88 25.44
CA MET A 49 15.11 -3.52 25.37
C MET A 49 15.88 -3.31 26.67
N LEU A 50 16.56 -4.37 27.12
CA LEU A 50 17.48 -4.31 28.24
C LEU A 50 18.68 -3.41 27.90
N ALA A 51 19.23 -2.73 28.90
CA ALA A 51 20.46 -1.96 28.73
C ALA A 51 21.67 -2.88 28.41
N GLU A 52 21.65 -4.12 28.90
CA GLU A 52 22.72 -5.10 28.74
C GLU A 52 22.14 -6.51 28.51
N TYR A 53 22.72 -7.24 27.55
CA TYR A 53 22.38 -8.64 27.23
C TYR A 53 23.61 -9.54 27.39
N ASP A 54 23.43 -10.85 27.54
CA ASP A 54 24.55 -11.79 27.52
C ASP A 54 25.19 -11.83 26.13
N TYR A 55 24.36 -11.89 25.08
CA TYR A 55 24.79 -11.90 23.69
C TYR A 55 24.06 -10.84 22.87
N VAL A 56 24.81 -10.10 22.06
CA VAL A 56 24.26 -9.18 21.06
C VAL A 56 24.70 -9.66 19.67
N ILE A 57 23.73 -10.01 18.84
CA ILE A 57 23.93 -10.49 17.47
C ILE A 57 23.60 -9.37 16.50
N ILE A 58 24.52 -9.09 15.58
CA ILE A 58 24.39 -8.05 14.56
C ILE A 58 24.13 -8.72 13.21
N GLY A 59 22.95 -8.48 12.63
CA GLY A 59 22.51 -9.08 11.38
C GLY A 59 21.65 -10.31 11.61
N GLY A 60 20.39 -10.24 11.19
CA GLY A 60 19.40 -11.32 11.21
C GLY A 60 19.43 -12.19 9.94
N GLY A 61 20.60 -12.35 9.32
CA GLY A 61 20.78 -13.23 8.16
C GLY A 61 20.80 -14.71 8.52
N SER A 62 21.20 -15.57 7.57
CA SER A 62 21.18 -17.04 7.75
C SER A 62 21.86 -17.50 9.04
N ALA A 63 23.08 -17.05 9.30
CA ALA A 63 23.81 -17.38 10.52
C ALA A 63 23.20 -16.70 11.77
N GLY A 64 22.81 -15.43 11.67
CA GLY A 64 22.25 -14.66 12.78
C GLY A 64 20.97 -15.26 13.34
N CYS A 65 20.06 -15.73 12.48
CA CYS A 65 18.85 -16.45 12.88
C CYS A 65 19.17 -17.73 13.68
N VAL A 66 20.14 -18.51 13.19
CA VAL A 66 20.56 -19.76 13.85
C VAL A 66 21.20 -19.46 15.20
N MET A 67 22.10 -18.47 15.27
CA MET A 67 22.77 -18.07 16.51
C MET A 67 21.78 -17.58 17.57
N ALA A 68 20.82 -16.73 17.17
CA ALA A 68 19.77 -16.24 18.06
C ALA A 68 18.90 -17.38 18.59
N SER A 69 18.53 -18.32 17.73
CA SER A 69 17.76 -19.50 18.12
C SER A 69 18.55 -20.40 19.07
N ARG A 70 19.80 -20.76 18.76
CA ARG A 70 20.59 -21.67 19.60
C ARG A 70 21.00 -21.07 20.93
N LEU A 71 21.45 -19.82 20.96
CA LEU A 71 21.87 -19.17 22.21
C LEU A 71 20.70 -18.91 23.17
N SER A 72 19.48 -18.76 22.65
CA SER A 72 18.28 -18.58 23.46
C SER A 72 17.69 -19.88 24.02
N GLU A 73 18.19 -21.06 23.62
CA GLU A 73 17.77 -22.34 24.20
C GLU A 73 18.10 -22.41 25.71
N GLU A 74 19.17 -21.73 26.13
CA GLU A 74 19.53 -21.55 27.54
C GLU A 74 18.73 -20.38 28.16
N GLN A 75 17.65 -20.72 28.87
CA GLN A 75 16.66 -19.74 29.37
C GLN A 75 17.22 -18.69 30.36
N ASP A 76 18.37 -18.95 30.98
CA ASP A 76 19.07 -18.03 31.89
C ASP A 76 19.91 -16.97 31.15
N ARG A 77 20.03 -17.07 29.83
CA ARG A 77 20.84 -16.17 29.00
C ARG A 77 19.96 -15.27 28.14
N THR A 78 20.25 -13.96 28.19
CA THR A 78 19.54 -12.94 27.41
C THR A 78 20.23 -12.70 26.07
N VAL A 79 19.46 -12.74 24.98
CA VAL A 79 19.95 -12.61 23.60
C VAL A 79 19.22 -11.48 22.89
N LEU A 80 19.97 -10.57 22.28
CA LEU A 80 19.43 -9.53 21.40
C LEU A 80 19.90 -9.74 19.96
N LEU A 81 18.96 -9.80 19.01
CA LEU A 81 19.22 -9.79 17.58
C LEU A 81 18.84 -8.43 16.99
N LEU A 82 19.81 -7.76 16.35
CA LEU A 82 19.61 -6.49 15.64
C LEU A 82 19.65 -6.73 14.14
N GLU A 83 18.55 -6.46 13.44
CA GLU A 83 18.45 -6.55 11.97
C GLU A 83 18.14 -5.18 11.37
N ALA A 84 18.85 -4.81 10.29
CA ALA A 84 18.69 -3.51 9.65
C ALA A 84 17.47 -3.41 8.73
N GLY A 85 16.95 -4.56 8.28
CA GLY A 85 15.75 -4.70 7.47
C GLY A 85 14.48 -4.95 8.27
N VAL A 86 13.41 -5.25 7.54
CA VAL A 86 12.09 -5.59 8.08
C VAL A 86 11.94 -7.12 8.24
N ASP A 87 10.74 -7.58 8.62
CA ASP A 87 10.39 -9.00 8.58
C ASP A 87 10.04 -9.48 7.16
N GLU A 88 10.00 -10.79 6.96
CA GLU A 88 9.66 -11.42 5.69
C GLU A 88 8.25 -11.08 5.22
N ILE A 89 8.08 -10.85 3.92
CA ILE A 89 6.75 -10.61 3.33
C ILE A 89 6.11 -11.93 2.88
N VAL A 90 4.78 -11.99 2.83
CA VAL A 90 4.04 -13.20 2.45
C VAL A 90 4.40 -13.71 1.04
N LEU A 91 4.76 -12.79 0.13
CA LEU A 91 5.18 -13.13 -1.23
C LEU A 91 6.55 -13.80 -1.29
N SER A 92 7.44 -13.58 -0.31
CA SER A 92 8.75 -14.22 -0.32
C SER A 92 8.67 -15.72 -0.10
N ASP A 93 7.54 -16.21 0.41
CA ASP A 93 7.30 -17.64 0.64
C ASP A 93 7.04 -18.41 -0.65
N VAL A 94 6.63 -17.73 -1.73
CA VAL A 94 6.26 -18.35 -3.00
C VAL A 94 7.52 -18.57 -3.85
N PRO A 95 7.91 -19.83 -4.16
CA PRO A 95 9.13 -20.13 -4.91
C PRO A 95 9.26 -19.37 -6.23
N LEU A 96 8.18 -19.27 -7.01
CA LEU A 96 8.21 -18.59 -8.32
C LEU A 96 8.56 -17.10 -8.23
N VAL A 97 8.31 -16.47 -7.08
CA VAL A 97 8.40 -15.02 -6.88
C VAL A 97 9.81 -14.54 -6.52
N PHE A 98 10.73 -15.44 -6.15
CA PHE A 98 12.03 -15.01 -5.63
C PHE A 98 12.85 -14.06 -6.55
N PRO A 99 12.82 -14.19 -7.90
CA PRO A 99 13.64 -13.33 -8.76
C PRO A 99 13.30 -11.83 -8.64
N ILE A 100 12.03 -11.48 -8.33
CA ILE A 100 11.58 -10.09 -8.18
C ILE A 100 11.83 -9.49 -6.79
N LEU A 101 12.35 -10.26 -5.83
CA LEU A 101 12.61 -9.75 -4.48
C LEU A 101 13.88 -8.88 -4.43
N ALA A 102 14.81 -9.07 -5.37
CA ALA A 102 15.99 -8.22 -5.51
C ALA A 102 15.62 -6.79 -5.96
N ARG A 103 16.43 -5.78 -5.59
CA ARG A 103 16.17 -4.33 -5.72
C ARG A 103 14.94 -3.78 -5.01
N THR A 104 14.25 -4.60 -4.23
CA THR A 104 13.23 -4.09 -3.32
C THR A 104 13.90 -3.66 -2.02
N PHE A 105 13.11 -3.12 -1.11
CA PHE A 105 13.54 -2.78 0.24
C PHE A 105 14.11 -3.95 1.06
N LEU A 106 13.94 -5.19 0.58
CA LEU A 106 14.51 -6.42 1.13
C LEU A 106 15.94 -6.68 0.65
N ASP A 107 16.49 -5.84 -0.24
CA ASP A 107 17.81 -5.98 -0.86
C ASP A 107 18.70 -4.77 -0.51
N TRP A 108 19.96 -5.03 -0.15
CA TRP A 108 20.99 -4.01 0.01
C TRP A 108 21.44 -3.39 -1.33
N ASP A 109 21.21 -4.09 -2.45
CA ASP A 109 21.52 -3.65 -3.82
C ASP A 109 23.00 -3.27 -4.03
N PHE A 110 23.94 -4.07 -3.51
CA PHE A 110 25.37 -3.81 -3.68
C PHE A 110 25.83 -3.95 -5.13
N GLN A 111 26.91 -3.25 -5.47
CA GLN A 111 27.52 -3.25 -6.80
C GLN A 111 29.04 -3.28 -6.65
N THR A 112 29.73 -3.97 -7.55
CA THR A 112 31.19 -3.97 -7.63
C THR A 112 31.70 -2.66 -8.20
N GLU A 113 32.99 -2.38 -8.05
CA GLU A 113 33.65 -1.37 -8.88
C GLU A 113 33.63 -1.78 -10.36
N PRO A 114 33.67 -0.79 -11.29
CA PRO A 114 33.80 -1.06 -12.72
C PRO A 114 35.05 -1.89 -13.05
N SER A 115 34.92 -2.83 -13.98
CA SER A 115 36.03 -3.68 -14.42
C SER A 115 36.18 -3.68 -15.94
N ALA A 116 37.41 -3.87 -16.42
CA ALA A 116 37.70 -4.14 -17.83
C ALA A 116 37.87 -5.65 -18.13
N ASN A 117 37.76 -6.51 -17.12
CA ASN A 117 38.05 -7.94 -17.23
C ASN A 117 36.79 -8.85 -17.15
N TYR A 118 35.71 -8.38 -16.54
CA TYR A 118 34.51 -9.18 -16.26
C TYR A 118 33.24 -8.32 -16.22
N CYS A 119 32.07 -8.95 -16.31
CA CYS A 119 30.77 -8.28 -16.34
C CYS A 119 30.69 -7.16 -17.41
N LEU A 120 31.40 -7.31 -18.53
CA LEU A 120 31.51 -6.26 -19.55
C LEU A 120 30.22 -6.03 -20.33
N ALA A 121 29.31 -7.02 -20.33
CA ALA A 121 27.97 -6.82 -20.83
C ALA A 121 27.11 -6.03 -19.83
N MET A 122 27.54 -5.84 -18.58
CA MET A 122 26.72 -5.20 -17.56
C MET A 122 26.83 -3.67 -17.60
N ARG A 123 25.82 -2.95 -17.11
CA ARG A 123 25.81 -1.48 -17.05
C ARG A 123 27.03 -0.99 -16.27
N ASN A 124 27.72 -0.02 -16.85
CA ASN A 124 28.96 0.56 -16.32
C ASN A 124 30.07 -0.49 -16.06
N ASN A 125 29.99 -1.68 -16.66
CA ASN A 125 30.88 -2.81 -16.42
C ASN A 125 30.97 -3.22 -14.94
N GLN A 126 29.86 -3.13 -14.21
CA GLN A 126 29.78 -3.50 -12.79
C GLN A 126 28.94 -4.76 -12.62
N CYS A 127 29.42 -5.70 -11.81
CA CYS A 127 28.59 -6.81 -11.37
C CYS A 127 27.68 -6.34 -10.24
N ARG A 128 26.44 -6.81 -10.26
CA ARG A 128 25.48 -6.52 -9.22
C ARG A 128 25.41 -7.64 -8.20
N TRP A 129 25.36 -7.31 -6.92
CA TRP A 129 25.42 -8.24 -5.80
C TRP A 129 24.21 -8.03 -4.87
N PRO A 130 23.02 -8.59 -5.18
CA PRO A 130 21.85 -8.48 -4.31
C PRO A 130 22.13 -9.18 -2.97
N ARG A 131 21.80 -8.58 -1.82
CA ARG A 131 21.99 -9.16 -0.48
C ARG A 131 20.82 -8.85 0.43
N GLY A 132 20.38 -9.82 1.23
CA GLY A 132 19.18 -9.67 2.05
C GLY A 132 19.32 -8.62 3.15
N LYS A 133 18.42 -7.64 3.11
CA LYS A 133 18.12 -6.65 4.13
C LYS A 133 16.73 -6.94 4.70
N VAL A 134 16.62 -8.07 5.39
CA VAL A 134 15.37 -8.63 5.91
C VAL A 134 15.72 -9.68 6.95
N LEU A 135 14.84 -9.95 7.92
CA LEU A 135 14.99 -11.07 8.83
C LEU A 135 15.00 -12.40 8.04
N GLY A 136 16.02 -13.24 8.25
CA GLY A 136 16.34 -14.38 7.39
C GLY A 136 17.40 -14.06 6.31
N GLY A 137 17.67 -12.77 6.08
CA GLY A 137 18.65 -12.25 5.15
C GLY A 137 18.53 -12.85 3.76
N SER A 138 19.65 -13.28 3.20
CA SER A 138 19.69 -13.81 1.83
C SER A 138 18.81 -15.04 1.64
N SER A 139 18.50 -15.83 2.69
CA SER A 139 17.61 -17.00 2.57
C SER A 139 16.18 -16.67 2.12
N VAL A 140 15.79 -15.39 2.17
CA VAL A 140 14.47 -14.87 1.76
C VAL A 140 14.38 -14.57 0.26
N LEU A 141 15.50 -14.22 -0.38
CA LEU A 141 15.54 -13.77 -1.78
C LEU A 141 16.35 -14.68 -2.71
N ASN A 142 16.70 -15.86 -2.23
CA ASN A 142 17.49 -16.86 -2.94
C ASN A 142 16.56 -17.85 -3.69
N GLY A 143 17.07 -18.65 -4.62
CA GLY A 143 16.41 -19.78 -5.27
C GLY A 143 16.33 -21.05 -4.41
N MET A 144 16.44 -20.98 -3.08
CA MET A 144 16.14 -22.06 -2.12
C MET A 144 16.96 -23.35 -2.22
N TYR A 145 17.94 -23.50 -3.11
CA TYR A 145 18.70 -24.75 -3.25
C TYR A 145 19.41 -25.15 -1.94
N TYR A 146 19.27 -26.42 -1.57
CA TYR A 146 19.94 -27.00 -0.40
C TYR A 146 21.07 -27.92 -0.85
N VAL A 147 22.29 -27.40 -0.81
CA VAL A 147 23.49 -28.13 -1.21
C VAL A 147 24.61 -27.83 -0.23
N ARG A 148 25.28 -28.89 0.22
CA ARG A 148 26.45 -28.82 1.08
C ARG A 148 27.71 -28.70 0.22
N GLY A 149 28.75 -28.10 0.77
CA GLY A 149 30.08 -28.14 0.15
C GLY A 149 30.57 -29.58 0.01
N ASN A 150 31.52 -29.81 -0.90
CA ASN A 150 32.15 -31.11 -0.99
C ASN A 150 32.93 -31.39 0.30
N LYS A 151 32.97 -32.64 0.77
CA LYS A 151 33.72 -33.02 1.97
C LYS A 151 35.17 -32.50 1.99
N ARG A 152 35.82 -32.48 0.82
CA ARG A 152 37.21 -32.04 0.70
C ARG A 152 37.39 -30.53 0.87
N ASP A 153 36.34 -29.73 0.68
CA ASP A 153 36.40 -28.29 0.97
C ASP A 153 36.65 -28.09 2.47
N TYR A 154 35.87 -28.78 3.31
CA TYR A 154 35.99 -28.78 4.77
C TYR A 154 37.31 -29.39 5.24
N ASP A 155 37.71 -30.54 4.68
CA ASP A 155 39.00 -31.16 5.01
C ASP A 155 40.17 -30.22 4.69
N SER A 156 40.06 -29.42 3.62
CA SER A 156 41.06 -28.41 3.28
C SER A 156 41.11 -27.27 4.30
N TRP A 157 39.97 -26.86 4.88
CA TRP A 157 39.94 -25.86 5.94
C TRP A 157 40.67 -26.36 7.19
N ALA A 158 40.45 -27.62 7.58
CA ALA A 158 41.18 -28.25 8.67
C ALA A 158 42.69 -28.35 8.38
N ALA A 159 43.07 -28.71 7.15
CA ALA A 159 44.46 -28.76 6.71
C ALA A 159 45.18 -27.38 6.75
N LEU A 160 44.43 -26.28 6.66
CA LEU A 160 44.94 -24.91 6.86
C LEU A 160 45.14 -24.54 8.35
N GLY A 161 44.97 -25.49 9.27
CA GLY A 161 45.15 -25.30 10.71
C GLY A 161 43.86 -24.99 11.47
N ASN A 162 42.69 -25.14 10.84
CA ASN A 162 41.39 -24.88 11.48
C ASN A 162 40.79 -26.18 12.04
N THR A 163 41.34 -26.67 13.13
CA THR A 163 40.90 -27.92 13.77
C THR A 163 39.39 -27.92 14.07
N GLY A 164 38.71 -29.04 13.75
CA GLY A 164 37.27 -29.23 13.97
C GLY A 164 36.38 -28.74 12.82
N TRP A 165 36.98 -28.34 11.69
CA TRP A 165 36.27 -27.92 10.47
C TRP A 165 36.42 -28.91 9.31
N ASP A 166 36.98 -30.09 9.52
CA ASP A 166 36.95 -31.21 8.57
C ASP A 166 35.53 -31.75 8.40
N HIS A 167 35.28 -32.50 7.32
CA HIS A 167 33.94 -32.97 6.98
C HIS A 167 33.31 -33.83 8.08
N GLU A 168 34.10 -34.71 8.69
CA GLU A 168 33.63 -35.59 9.78
C GLU A 168 33.13 -34.77 10.97
N SER A 169 33.83 -33.68 11.30
CA SER A 169 33.46 -32.77 12.38
C SER A 169 32.23 -31.91 12.08
N VAL A 170 32.01 -31.49 10.82
CA VAL A 170 30.90 -30.59 10.46
C VAL A 170 29.60 -31.31 10.05
N LEU A 171 29.68 -32.54 9.52
CA LEU A 171 28.52 -33.32 9.08
C LEU A 171 27.42 -33.44 10.15
N PRO A 172 27.72 -33.71 11.44
CA PRO A 172 26.70 -33.75 12.49
C PRO A 172 25.89 -32.45 12.63
N TYR A 173 26.49 -31.28 12.37
CA TYR A 173 25.79 -29.99 12.45
C TYR A 173 24.86 -29.75 11.25
N PHE A 174 25.23 -30.26 10.07
CA PHE A 174 24.32 -30.30 8.93
C PHE A 174 23.11 -31.19 9.22
N GLN A 175 23.36 -32.38 9.76
CA GLN A 175 22.32 -33.34 10.13
C GLN A 175 21.37 -32.76 11.19
N VAL A 176 21.88 -32.23 12.30
CA VAL A 176 21.02 -31.66 13.36
C VAL A 176 20.18 -30.47 12.88
N SER A 177 20.61 -29.79 11.82
CA SER A 177 19.86 -28.68 11.23
C SER A 177 18.74 -29.14 10.27
N GLU A 178 18.87 -30.32 9.69
CA GLU A 178 18.07 -30.80 8.55
C GLU A 178 16.82 -31.60 8.99
N ASP A 179 15.71 -31.35 8.30
CA ASP A 179 14.52 -32.20 8.27
C ASP A 179 14.25 -32.68 6.83
N ILE A 180 14.83 -33.83 6.46
CA ILE A 180 14.67 -34.42 5.13
C ILE A 180 13.28 -35.01 4.95
N ARG A 181 12.57 -34.59 3.90
CA ARG A 181 11.22 -35.09 3.57
C ARG A 181 11.14 -35.85 2.26
N ILE A 182 12.26 -35.96 1.55
CA ILE A 182 12.41 -36.71 0.30
C ILE A 182 12.48 -38.22 0.61
N GLU A 183 11.46 -38.99 0.19
CA GLU A 183 11.24 -40.39 0.60
C GLU A 183 12.46 -41.29 0.39
N ASP A 184 13.07 -41.25 -0.81
CA ASP A 184 14.21 -42.09 -1.19
C ASP A 184 15.51 -41.76 -0.46
N LEU A 185 15.57 -40.62 0.26
CA LEU A 185 16.74 -40.17 1.00
C LEU A 185 16.57 -40.27 2.52
N ARG A 186 15.38 -40.62 3.03
CA ARG A 186 15.06 -40.59 4.47
C ARG A 186 15.90 -41.54 5.34
N ASP A 187 16.40 -42.61 4.74
CA ASP A 187 17.19 -43.65 5.42
C ASP A 187 18.68 -43.56 5.07
N SER A 188 19.08 -42.53 4.32
CA SER A 188 20.50 -42.27 4.00
C SER A 188 21.26 -41.87 5.27
N PRO A 189 22.49 -42.40 5.50
CA PRO A 189 23.32 -42.00 6.63
C PRO A 189 23.84 -40.56 6.53
N TYR A 190 23.62 -39.89 5.40
CA TYR A 190 24.01 -38.49 5.17
C TYR A 190 22.89 -37.50 5.50
N HIS A 191 21.67 -37.98 5.78
CA HIS A 191 20.51 -37.12 6.05
C HIS A 191 19.91 -37.33 7.44
N HIS A 192 19.10 -36.38 7.89
CA HIS A 192 18.45 -36.42 9.20
C HIS A 192 16.99 -35.94 9.15
N LYS A 193 16.19 -36.41 10.11
CA LYS A 193 14.76 -36.08 10.26
C LYS A 193 14.54 -35.32 11.57
N GLY A 194 13.68 -34.31 11.56
CA GLY A 194 13.30 -33.57 12.76
C GLY A 194 14.16 -32.35 13.11
N GLY A 195 15.09 -31.95 12.24
CA GLY A 195 15.76 -30.65 12.33
C GLY A 195 14.82 -29.46 12.04
N TYR A 196 15.36 -28.25 12.14
CA TYR A 196 14.57 -27.02 11.94
C TYR A 196 14.38 -26.64 10.47
N LEU A 197 15.36 -26.97 9.62
CA LEU A 197 15.41 -26.59 8.22
C LEU A 197 14.88 -27.74 7.36
N THR A 198 13.68 -27.57 6.81
CA THR A 198 13.02 -28.59 6.00
C THR A 198 13.62 -28.65 4.58
N VAL A 199 13.86 -29.87 4.09
CA VAL A 199 14.42 -30.15 2.76
C VAL A 199 13.47 -31.03 1.96
N GLU A 200 12.99 -30.50 0.83
CA GLU A 200 12.04 -31.17 -0.09
C GLU A 200 12.51 -31.01 -1.56
N ARG A 201 11.91 -31.79 -2.47
CA ARG A 201 11.92 -31.44 -3.91
C ARG A 201 10.82 -30.41 -4.18
N TYR A 202 10.99 -29.56 -5.20
CA TYR A 202 9.95 -28.63 -5.62
C TYR A 202 8.68 -29.40 -6.02
N ARG A 203 7.50 -28.92 -5.60
CA ARG A 203 6.21 -29.61 -5.88
C ARG A 203 5.85 -29.61 -7.36
N HIS A 204 6.40 -28.67 -8.12
CA HIS A 204 6.24 -28.62 -9.57
C HIS A 204 7.61 -28.54 -10.23
N ILE A 205 7.93 -29.55 -11.03
CA ILE A 205 9.14 -29.63 -11.86
C ILE A 205 8.67 -29.63 -13.32
N VAL A 206 9.20 -28.72 -14.13
CA VAL A 206 8.82 -28.64 -15.54
C VAL A 206 9.38 -29.83 -16.33
N PRO A 207 8.65 -30.42 -17.30
CA PRO A 207 9.01 -31.68 -17.94
C PRO A 207 10.38 -31.71 -18.64
N VAL A 208 10.83 -30.59 -19.20
CA VAL A 208 12.16 -30.51 -19.85
C VAL A 208 13.32 -30.84 -18.88
N THR A 209 13.10 -30.76 -17.57
CA THR A 209 14.09 -31.08 -16.53
C THR A 209 14.52 -32.56 -16.60
N ASP A 210 13.59 -33.47 -16.90
CA ASP A 210 13.87 -34.91 -16.90
C ASP A 210 14.87 -35.28 -18.01
N TYR A 211 14.78 -34.60 -19.18
CA TYR A 211 15.72 -34.75 -20.28
C TYR A 211 17.15 -34.35 -19.88
N PHE A 212 17.29 -33.31 -19.05
CA PHE A 212 18.60 -32.91 -18.53
C PHE A 212 19.19 -33.95 -17.58
N VAL A 213 18.40 -34.50 -16.66
CA VAL A 213 18.88 -35.53 -15.73
C VAL A 213 19.25 -36.81 -16.47
N HIS A 214 18.42 -37.29 -17.41
CA HIS A 214 18.69 -38.50 -18.19
C HIS A 214 19.88 -38.37 -19.16
N THR A 215 20.21 -37.15 -19.59
CA THR A 215 21.42 -36.89 -20.39
C THR A 215 22.70 -37.30 -19.65
N GLY A 216 22.69 -37.27 -18.31
CA GLY A 216 23.80 -37.75 -17.50
C GLY A 216 24.17 -39.20 -17.78
N GLU A 217 23.19 -40.09 -17.96
CA GLU A 217 23.42 -41.52 -18.22
C GLU A 217 24.12 -41.75 -19.57
N GLU A 218 23.75 -40.98 -20.59
CA GLU A 218 24.38 -41.03 -21.91
C GLU A 218 25.84 -40.55 -21.87
N LEU A 219 26.14 -39.60 -21.00
CA LEU A 219 27.49 -39.08 -20.76
C LEU A 219 28.31 -39.95 -19.78
N GLY A 220 27.77 -41.09 -19.34
CA GLY A 220 28.45 -42.01 -18.43
C GLY A 220 28.38 -41.61 -16.94
N TYR A 221 27.56 -40.62 -16.59
CA TYR A 221 27.27 -40.24 -15.21
C TYR A 221 26.06 -41.01 -14.67
N THR A 222 25.94 -41.07 -13.34
CA THR A 222 24.78 -41.68 -12.67
C THR A 222 23.99 -40.59 -11.96
N THR A 223 22.67 -40.79 -11.87
CA THR A 223 21.81 -39.92 -11.06
C THR A 223 22.08 -40.18 -9.58
N ARG A 224 22.42 -39.15 -8.80
CA ARG A 224 22.83 -39.29 -7.39
C ARG A 224 22.23 -38.23 -6.49
N ASP A 225 22.39 -38.45 -5.18
CA ASP A 225 22.14 -37.45 -4.16
C ASP A 225 23.34 -36.50 -4.01
N MET A 226 23.09 -35.20 -4.21
CA MET A 226 24.09 -34.14 -4.15
C MET A 226 24.72 -33.93 -2.76
N ASN A 227 24.03 -34.37 -1.71
CA ASN A 227 24.44 -34.23 -0.31
C ASN A 227 24.88 -35.57 0.29
N GLY A 228 25.00 -36.61 -0.54
CA GLY A 228 25.32 -37.98 -0.13
C GLY A 228 26.81 -38.27 -0.10
N ALA A 229 27.15 -39.56 -0.21
CA ALA A 229 28.54 -40.05 -0.16
C ALA A 229 29.43 -39.49 -1.28
N SER A 230 28.84 -39.16 -2.42
CA SER A 230 29.53 -38.75 -3.63
C SER A 230 28.74 -37.70 -4.41
N GLN A 231 29.44 -36.66 -4.88
CA GLN A 231 28.81 -35.47 -5.45
C GLN A 231 28.79 -35.46 -6.99
N THR A 232 29.78 -36.08 -7.64
CA THR A 232 29.91 -36.08 -9.11
C THR A 232 28.75 -36.85 -9.76
N GLY A 233 27.98 -36.19 -10.63
CA GLY A 233 26.83 -36.78 -11.32
C GLY A 233 25.78 -35.77 -11.73
N PHE A 234 24.60 -36.26 -12.13
CA PHE A 234 23.40 -35.46 -12.44
C PHE A 234 22.32 -35.70 -11.36
N MET A 235 21.47 -34.71 -11.08
CA MET A 235 20.49 -34.82 -9.99
C MET A 235 19.34 -33.83 -10.13
N TYR A 236 18.20 -34.18 -9.53
CA TYR A 236 17.14 -33.23 -9.23
C TYR A 236 17.54 -32.34 -8.06
N ALA A 237 17.12 -31.09 -8.11
CA ALA A 237 17.39 -30.09 -7.10
C ALA A 237 16.63 -30.38 -5.80
N GLN A 238 17.35 -30.30 -4.68
CA GLN A 238 16.78 -30.24 -3.34
C GLN A 238 16.63 -28.78 -2.92
N GLY A 239 15.54 -28.44 -2.25
CA GLY A 239 15.23 -27.09 -1.80
C GLY A 239 14.95 -27.01 -0.30
N THR A 240 15.37 -25.89 0.31
CA THR A 240 14.94 -25.44 1.63
C THR A 240 13.47 -25.02 1.58
N LEU A 241 12.59 -26.01 1.64
CA LEU A 241 11.16 -25.89 1.40
C LEU A 241 10.40 -26.57 2.53
N ARG A 242 9.27 -26.00 2.92
CA ARG A 242 8.32 -26.60 3.85
C ARG A 242 6.96 -26.58 3.19
N ASP A 243 6.44 -27.75 2.89
CA ASP A 243 5.17 -27.91 2.18
C ASP A 243 5.19 -27.20 0.81
N GLY A 244 6.33 -27.31 0.12
CA GLY A 244 6.59 -26.70 -1.19
C GLY A 244 6.82 -25.18 -1.18
N LEU A 245 6.65 -24.51 -0.05
CA LEU A 245 6.93 -23.07 0.10
C LEU A 245 8.33 -22.86 0.66
N ARG A 246 8.90 -21.66 0.48
CA ARG A 246 10.22 -21.32 1.04
C ARG A 246 10.27 -21.56 2.55
N CYS A 247 11.30 -22.27 2.99
CA CYS A 247 11.70 -22.38 4.38
C CYS A 247 12.99 -21.59 4.63
N SER A 248 12.85 -20.27 4.83
CA SER A 248 13.97 -19.39 5.19
C SER A 248 14.56 -19.73 6.56
N THR A 249 15.72 -19.16 6.89
CA THR A 249 16.32 -19.36 8.22
C THR A 249 15.52 -18.69 9.34
N ALA A 250 14.81 -17.58 9.08
CA ALA A 250 13.91 -16.99 10.06
C ALA A 250 12.73 -17.91 10.34
N LYS A 251 12.10 -18.47 9.30
CA LYS A 251 11.03 -19.46 9.42
C LYS A 251 11.47 -20.77 10.05
N ALA A 252 12.68 -21.24 9.73
CA ALA A 252 13.23 -22.47 10.28
C ALA A 252 13.59 -22.31 11.77
N PHE A 253 14.35 -21.26 12.12
CA PHE A 253 15.01 -21.18 13.42
C PHE A 253 14.39 -20.16 14.38
N LEU A 254 13.91 -19.01 13.89
CA LEU A 254 13.37 -17.96 14.75
C LEU A 254 11.89 -18.12 15.05
N ARG A 255 11.07 -18.54 14.08
CA ARG A 255 9.64 -18.73 14.31
C ARG A 255 9.33 -19.76 15.41
N PRO A 256 10.01 -20.93 15.47
CA PRO A 256 9.86 -21.85 16.61
C PRO A 256 10.38 -21.28 17.94
N ALA A 257 11.30 -20.32 17.90
CA ALA A 257 11.86 -19.66 19.09
C ALA A 257 11.09 -18.38 19.48
N SER A 258 10.07 -17.97 18.73
CA SER A 258 9.36 -16.69 18.86
C SER A 258 8.77 -16.44 20.25
N LYS A 259 8.34 -17.51 20.94
CA LYS A 259 7.71 -17.45 22.26
C LYS A 259 8.72 -17.42 23.43
N ARG A 260 10.03 -17.48 23.16
CA ARG A 260 11.07 -17.48 24.20
C ARG A 260 11.30 -16.07 24.74
N ARG A 261 11.06 -15.88 26.03
CA ARG A 261 11.14 -14.57 26.71
C ARG A 261 12.55 -13.99 26.80
N ASN A 262 13.57 -14.82 26.67
CA ASN A 262 14.97 -14.42 26.74
C ASN A 262 15.58 -14.06 25.37
N LEU A 263 14.80 -14.12 24.28
CA LEU A 263 15.20 -13.71 22.94
C LEU A 263 14.47 -12.42 22.55
N HIS A 264 15.22 -11.34 22.39
CA HIS A 264 14.73 -10.06 21.88
C HIS A 264 15.17 -9.87 20.44
N VAL A 265 14.24 -9.49 19.56
CA VAL A 265 14.54 -9.17 18.15
C VAL A 265 14.10 -7.74 17.86
N SER A 266 15.01 -6.94 17.33
CA SER A 266 14.77 -5.55 16.93
C SER A 266 15.09 -5.38 15.45
N LEU A 267 14.05 -5.16 14.67
CA LEU A 267 14.12 -4.85 13.24
C LEU A 267 14.44 -3.36 13.00
N GLU A 268 14.75 -3.03 11.76
CA GLU A 268 15.11 -1.66 11.32
C GLU A 268 16.16 -0.99 12.21
N SER A 269 17.08 -1.81 12.72
CA SER A 269 18.13 -1.44 13.69
C SER A 269 19.49 -1.52 13.01
N PHE A 270 19.89 -0.41 12.39
CA PHE A 270 21.14 -0.34 11.63
C PHE A 270 22.32 -0.10 12.58
N VAL A 271 23.20 -1.10 12.74
CA VAL A 271 24.38 -0.98 13.61
C VAL A 271 25.47 -0.17 12.93
N GLU A 272 25.92 0.89 13.58
CA GLU A 272 26.88 1.85 13.02
C GLU A 272 28.29 1.65 13.58
N LYS A 273 28.42 1.08 14.78
CA LYS A 273 29.73 0.92 15.44
C LYS A 273 29.71 -0.12 16.56
N ILE A 274 30.79 -0.91 16.65
CA ILE A 274 31.12 -1.75 17.81
C ILE A 274 31.98 -0.93 18.77
N LEU A 275 31.63 -0.93 20.05
CA LEU A 275 32.32 -0.22 21.11
C LEU A 275 33.35 -1.14 21.76
N VAL A 276 34.62 -0.72 21.72
CA VAL A 276 35.77 -1.46 22.25
C VAL A 276 36.44 -0.64 23.33
N LYS A 277 36.61 -1.23 24.51
CA LYS A 277 37.41 -0.66 25.59
C LYS A 277 38.86 -1.12 25.41
N ASN A 278 39.80 -0.19 25.53
CA ASN A 278 41.23 -0.45 25.50
C ASN A 278 41.86 0.11 26.78
N ASP A 279 42.45 -0.75 27.60
CA ASP A 279 43.12 -0.37 28.85
C ASP A 279 44.66 -0.40 28.73
N GLY A 280 45.19 -0.53 27.51
CA GLY A 280 46.62 -0.61 27.21
C GLY A 280 47.20 -2.02 27.24
N MET A 281 46.55 -2.95 27.94
CA MET A 281 46.95 -4.37 28.01
C MET A 281 46.00 -5.30 27.25
N SER A 282 44.72 -4.93 27.16
CA SER A 282 43.67 -5.73 26.54
C SER A 282 42.67 -4.87 25.77
N LYS A 283 42.01 -5.47 24.78
CA LYS A 283 40.93 -4.87 23.99
C LYS A 283 39.70 -5.74 24.12
N VAL A 284 38.60 -5.15 24.59
CA VAL A 284 37.35 -5.89 24.85
C VAL A 284 36.18 -5.17 24.19
N ALA A 285 35.50 -5.87 23.28
CA ALA A 285 34.24 -5.40 22.71
C ALA A 285 33.13 -5.56 23.76
N HIS A 286 32.41 -4.47 24.08
CA HIS A 286 31.50 -4.44 25.22
C HIS A 286 30.12 -3.83 24.92
N GLY A 287 29.91 -3.27 23.73
CA GLY A 287 28.60 -2.81 23.30
C GLY A 287 28.55 -2.44 21.83
N VAL A 288 27.36 -2.09 21.36
CA VAL A 288 27.12 -1.65 19.98
C VAL A 288 26.31 -0.37 19.99
N ARG A 289 26.60 0.51 19.03
CA ARG A 289 25.82 1.71 18.73
C ARG A 289 25.07 1.51 17.43
N PHE A 290 23.76 1.75 17.44
CA PHE A 290 22.89 1.55 16.29
C PHE A 290 21.85 2.65 16.17
N ARG A 291 21.25 2.79 14.98
CA ARG A 291 20.19 3.75 14.68
C ARG A 291 18.88 3.03 14.37
N ARG A 292 17.77 3.51 14.94
CA ARG A 292 16.39 3.11 14.64
C ARG A 292 15.47 4.34 14.69
N SER A 293 14.58 4.51 13.72
CA SER A 293 13.64 5.65 13.63
C SER A 293 14.31 7.03 13.86
N ALA A 294 15.45 7.26 13.19
CA ALA A 294 16.30 8.45 13.29
C ALA A 294 16.98 8.72 14.66
N ARG A 295 16.78 7.86 15.67
CA ARG A 295 17.42 7.97 16.99
C ARG A 295 18.58 6.99 17.14
N HIS A 296 19.58 7.38 17.92
CA HIS A 296 20.74 6.55 18.23
C HIS A 296 20.56 5.85 19.57
N PHE A 297 20.97 4.59 19.63
CA PHE A 297 20.89 3.74 20.80
C PHE A 297 22.23 3.06 21.04
N VAL A 298 22.47 2.69 22.31
CA VAL A 298 23.63 1.91 22.72
C VAL A 298 23.14 0.76 23.60
N VAL A 299 23.59 -0.45 23.30
CA VAL A 299 23.33 -1.64 24.11
C VAL A 299 24.64 -2.35 24.41
N ARG A 300 24.78 -2.89 25.62
CA ARG A 300 25.99 -3.59 26.06
C ARG A 300 25.84 -5.11 25.96
N ALA A 301 26.96 -5.78 25.77
CA ALA A 301 27.08 -7.23 25.84
C ALA A 301 27.92 -7.60 27.07
N LYS A 302 27.39 -8.49 27.91
CA LYS A 302 28.08 -9.02 29.10
C LYS A 302 29.10 -10.08 28.74
N ARG A 303 28.83 -10.87 27.68
CA ARG A 303 29.72 -11.93 27.22
C ARG A 303 30.33 -11.60 25.87
N GLU A 304 29.54 -11.71 24.79
CA GLU A 304 30.08 -11.61 23.43
C GLU A 304 29.14 -10.83 22.49
N ILE A 305 29.75 -10.07 21.59
CA ILE A 305 29.12 -9.50 20.40
C ILE A 305 29.41 -10.44 19.24
N ILE A 306 28.37 -10.80 18.49
CA ILE A 306 28.44 -11.75 17.39
C ILE A 306 28.06 -11.02 16.11
N LEU A 307 29.01 -10.90 15.20
CA LEU A 307 28.82 -10.23 13.92
C LEU A 307 28.41 -11.24 12.85
N SER A 308 27.19 -11.10 12.34
CA SER A 308 26.58 -11.93 11.29
C SER A 308 25.97 -11.06 10.18
N ALA A 309 26.64 -9.95 9.85
CA ALA A 309 26.19 -8.99 8.84
C ALA A 309 26.51 -9.43 7.39
N GLY A 310 27.17 -10.58 7.23
CA GLY A 310 27.52 -11.16 5.94
C GLY A 310 28.84 -10.62 5.37
N THR A 311 29.29 -11.24 4.28
CA THR A 311 30.63 -11.04 3.70
C THR A 311 30.98 -9.60 3.36
N ILE A 312 30.01 -8.75 3.07
CA ILE A 312 30.27 -7.35 2.68
C ILE A 312 30.26 -6.44 3.91
N GLN A 313 29.24 -6.55 4.76
CA GLN A 313 29.02 -5.61 5.85
C GLN A 313 29.78 -5.96 7.13
N SER A 314 30.13 -7.24 7.36
CA SER A 314 30.95 -7.65 8.51
C SER A 314 32.34 -6.99 8.49
N PRO A 315 33.16 -7.09 7.42
CA PRO A 315 34.43 -6.37 7.37
C PRO A 315 34.24 -4.83 7.36
N GLN A 316 33.17 -4.33 6.75
CA GLN A 316 32.84 -2.90 6.76
C GLN A 316 32.64 -2.38 8.19
N LEU A 317 31.82 -3.07 9.00
CA LEU A 317 31.53 -2.66 10.37
C LEU A 317 32.75 -2.81 11.28
N LEU A 318 33.58 -3.83 11.09
CA LEU A 318 34.86 -3.94 11.79
C LEU A 318 35.74 -2.70 11.50
N MET A 319 35.89 -2.33 10.23
CA MET A 319 36.68 -1.15 9.85
C MET A 319 36.08 0.15 10.42
N LEU A 320 34.76 0.35 10.35
CA LEU A 320 34.07 1.51 10.96
C LEU A 320 34.23 1.57 12.49
N SER A 321 34.48 0.41 13.10
CA SER A 321 34.75 0.27 14.54
C SER A 321 36.23 0.43 14.90
N GLY A 322 37.10 0.70 13.92
CA GLY A 322 38.55 0.87 14.10
C GLY A 322 39.33 -0.45 14.13
N ILE A 323 38.73 -1.56 13.68
CA ILE A 323 39.36 -2.88 13.59
C ILE A 323 39.60 -3.19 12.11
N GLY A 324 40.85 -3.10 11.64
CA GLY A 324 41.16 -3.31 10.22
C GLY A 324 42.57 -2.87 9.82
N PRO A 325 42.86 -2.76 8.51
CA PRO A 325 44.17 -2.34 8.02
C PRO A 325 44.48 -0.91 8.49
N ARG A 326 45.63 -0.72 9.16
CA ARG A 326 45.98 0.54 9.84
C ARG A 326 45.97 1.71 8.86
N ASP A 327 46.70 1.56 7.77
CA ASP A 327 46.89 2.61 6.76
C ASP A 327 45.56 3.04 6.12
N HIS A 328 44.65 2.08 5.92
CA HIS A 328 43.31 2.36 5.39
C HIS A 328 42.45 3.13 6.38
N LEU A 329 42.45 2.72 7.66
CA LEU A 329 41.71 3.40 8.72
C LEU A 329 42.20 4.84 8.95
N GLU A 330 43.52 5.04 8.94
CA GLU A 330 44.15 6.35 9.06
C GLU A 330 43.77 7.25 7.88
N THR A 331 43.76 6.71 6.65
CA THR A 331 43.30 7.41 5.43
C THR A 331 41.84 7.84 5.54
N MET A 332 40.99 6.98 6.12
CA MET A 332 39.56 7.26 6.34
C MET A 332 39.29 8.13 7.58
N LYS A 333 40.34 8.56 8.30
CA LYS A 333 40.25 9.32 9.56
C LYS A 333 39.45 8.59 10.66
N ILE A 334 39.54 7.26 10.67
CA ILE A 334 38.92 6.42 11.70
C ILE A 334 40.00 6.03 12.71
N PRO A 335 39.79 6.28 14.03
CA PRO A 335 40.76 5.90 15.05
C PRO A 335 41.05 4.38 15.04
N VAL A 336 42.34 4.03 14.95
CA VAL A 336 42.78 2.63 14.93
C VAL A 336 42.68 2.03 16.33
N VAL A 337 41.72 1.12 16.51
CA VAL A 337 41.54 0.32 17.73
C VAL A 337 42.42 -0.93 17.66
N HIS A 338 42.39 -1.66 16.55
CA HIS A 338 43.21 -2.84 16.33
C HIS A 338 43.61 -2.95 14.86
N HIS A 339 44.92 -3.13 14.63
CA HIS A 339 45.44 -3.42 13.32
C HIS A 339 45.18 -4.89 12.97
N ALA A 340 44.35 -5.11 11.96
CA ALA A 340 44.05 -6.42 11.40
C ALA A 340 44.07 -6.31 9.87
N SER A 341 45.22 -6.65 9.26
CA SER A 341 45.44 -6.53 7.80
C SER A 341 44.52 -7.39 6.95
N GLY A 342 44.03 -8.51 7.49
CA GLY A 342 43.14 -9.43 6.78
C GLY A 342 41.68 -8.96 6.65
N VAL A 343 41.25 -7.94 7.41
CA VAL A 343 39.86 -7.46 7.36
C VAL A 343 39.57 -6.86 5.98
N GLY A 344 38.57 -7.42 5.30
CA GLY A 344 38.19 -7.06 3.94
C GLY A 344 39.02 -7.73 2.84
N GLN A 345 40.03 -8.55 3.15
CA GLN A 345 40.85 -9.25 2.14
C GLN A 345 40.28 -10.63 1.81
N ASN A 346 40.87 -11.36 0.85
CA ASN A 346 40.47 -12.74 0.53
C ASN A 346 39.00 -12.88 0.08
N LEU A 347 38.43 -11.85 -0.56
CA LEU A 347 37.10 -11.92 -1.15
C LEU A 347 37.11 -12.96 -2.27
N GLN A 348 36.21 -13.93 -2.15
CA GLN A 348 35.98 -15.01 -3.10
C GLN A 348 34.51 -15.03 -3.46
N ASP A 349 34.18 -15.48 -4.66
CA ASP A 349 32.80 -15.65 -5.08
C ASP A 349 32.74 -16.59 -6.30
N HIS A 350 31.64 -17.32 -6.42
CA HIS A 350 31.40 -18.18 -7.57
C HIS A 350 30.93 -17.36 -8.76
N VAL A 351 31.61 -17.55 -9.89
CA VAL A 351 31.27 -16.93 -11.17
C VAL A 351 30.77 -17.98 -12.14
N SER A 352 29.87 -17.56 -13.02
CA SER A 352 29.21 -18.43 -13.97
C SER A 352 29.20 -17.87 -15.39
N LEU A 353 29.22 -18.82 -16.31
CA LEU A 353 28.87 -18.62 -17.71
C LEU A 353 27.45 -19.15 -17.94
N SER A 354 26.64 -18.43 -18.71
CA SER A 354 25.32 -18.92 -19.14
C SER A 354 25.29 -19.18 -20.65
N ARG A 355 24.74 -20.34 -21.04
CA ARG A 355 24.45 -20.68 -22.43
C ARG A 355 22.98 -21.04 -22.59
N ARG A 356 22.35 -20.43 -23.60
CA ARG A 356 20.95 -20.66 -23.93
C ARG A 356 20.81 -21.62 -25.11
N TYR A 357 19.79 -22.45 -25.03
CA TYR A 357 19.39 -23.37 -26.09
C TYR A 357 17.89 -23.23 -26.38
N MET A 358 17.53 -23.28 -27.66
CA MET A 358 16.15 -23.43 -28.12
C MET A 358 15.76 -24.90 -28.05
N VAL A 359 14.53 -25.19 -27.65
CA VAL A 359 13.98 -26.55 -27.54
C VAL A 359 12.57 -26.58 -28.11
N ASP A 360 12.11 -27.76 -28.51
CA ASP A 360 10.76 -28.01 -28.98
C ASP A 360 10.07 -29.03 -28.06
N ALA A 361 8.79 -28.80 -27.74
CA ALA A 361 8.01 -29.75 -26.96
C ALA A 361 7.76 -31.06 -27.75
N PRO A 362 7.75 -32.23 -27.09
CA PRO A 362 7.43 -33.49 -27.74
C PRO A 362 6.06 -33.44 -28.45
N PRO A 363 5.90 -33.97 -29.69
CA PRO A 363 4.67 -33.86 -30.48
C PRO A 363 3.42 -34.50 -29.84
N ASN A 364 3.62 -35.40 -28.88
CA ASN A 364 2.58 -36.16 -28.18
C ASN A 364 2.17 -35.56 -26.82
N MET A 365 2.74 -34.41 -26.45
CA MET A 365 2.41 -33.73 -25.20
C MET A 365 1.04 -33.05 -25.27
N SER A 366 0.19 -33.28 -24.26
CA SER A 366 -1.18 -32.75 -24.20
C SER A 366 -1.22 -31.23 -24.10
N GLU A 367 -0.27 -30.66 -23.34
CA GLU A 367 -0.10 -29.24 -23.13
C GLU A 367 1.35 -28.85 -23.45
N PRO A 368 1.69 -28.68 -24.75
CA PRO A 368 3.06 -28.36 -25.17
C PRO A 368 3.58 -27.08 -24.52
N ASP A 369 2.67 -26.20 -24.13
CA ASP A 369 2.98 -24.90 -23.55
C ASP A 369 3.62 -24.96 -22.17
N ASP A 370 3.46 -26.08 -21.46
CA ASP A 370 3.98 -26.36 -20.11
C ASP A 370 5.31 -27.14 -20.12
N PHE A 371 5.83 -27.49 -21.30
CA PHE A 371 7.10 -28.22 -21.43
C PHE A 371 8.29 -27.46 -20.82
N THR A 372 8.29 -26.13 -20.98
CA THR A 372 9.23 -25.18 -20.36
C THR A 372 8.44 -24.11 -19.59
N LEU A 373 9.03 -23.52 -18.55
CA LEU A 373 8.39 -22.43 -17.82
C LEU A 373 8.40 -21.14 -18.66
N ARG A 374 7.23 -20.63 -19.06
CA ARG A 374 7.07 -19.37 -19.81
C ARG A 374 6.21 -18.38 -19.05
N LEU A 375 6.85 -17.56 -18.20
CA LEU A 375 6.20 -16.62 -17.26
C LEU A 375 5.05 -15.77 -17.84
N TYR A 376 5.07 -15.38 -19.12
CA TYR A 376 4.00 -14.56 -19.72
C TYR A 376 2.75 -15.35 -20.15
N VAL A 377 2.87 -16.67 -20.36
CA VAL A 377 1.77 -17.58 -20.74
C VAL A 377 1.28 -18.38 -19.53
N SER A 378 2.22 -18.77 -18.67
CA SER A 378 2.05 -19.70 -17.54
C SER A 378 1.44 -19.06 -16.27
N VAL A 379 1.30 -17.74 -16.23
CA VAL A 379 0.77 -16.98 -15.09
C VAL A 379 -0.69 -16.60 -15.37
N SER A 380 -1.62 -17.44 -14.90
CA SER A 380 -3.05 -17.33 -15.19
C SER A 380 -3.91 -17.45 -13.92
N MET A 381 -5.23 -17.26 -14.05
CA MET A 381 -6.16 -17.55 -12.94
C MET A 381 -6.15 -19.03 -12.54
N ASN A 382 -5.88 -19.95 -13.47
CA ASN A 382 -5.73 -21.38 -13.14
C ASN A 382 -4.53 -21.59 -12.21
N THR A 383 -3.42 -20.90 -12.49
CA THR A 383 -2.22 -20.92 -11.64
C THR A 383 -2.51 -20.50 -10.20
N LEU A 384 -3.37 -19.49 -10.02
CA LEU A 384 -3.82 -19.07 -8.68
C LEU A 384 -4.74 -20.10 -8.04
N GLN A 385 -5.67 -20.69 -8.80
CA GLN A 385 -6.57 -21.73 -8.31
C GLN A 385 -5.82 -22.96 -7.82
N GLU A 386 -4.82 -23.44 -8.58
CA GLU A 386 -3.98 -24.57 -8.17
C GLU A 386 -3.21 -24.29 -6.89
N MET A 387 -2.68 -23.08 -6.72
CA MET A 387 -1.99 -22.71 -5.49
C MET A 387 -2.95 -22.66 -4.29
N ILE A 388 -4.13 -22.07 -4.47
CA ILE A 388 -5.08 -21.85 -3.37
C ILE A 388 -5.80 -23.13 -2.96
N HIS A 389 -6.19 -23.97 -3.92
CA HIS A 389 -7.00 -25.15 -3.64
C HIS A 389 -6.20 -26.45 -3.55
N ASN A 390 -5.12 -26.57 -4.32
CA ASN A 390 -4.41 -27.84 -4.47
C ASN A 390 -3.00 -27.81 -3.83
N ASN A 391 -2.53 -26.64 -3.37
CA ASN A 391 -1.16 -26.43 -2.91
C ASN A 391 -0.11 -26.96 -3.90
N SER A 392 -0.40 -26.79 -5.19
CA SER A 392 0.38 -27.31 -6.32
C SER A 392 0.44 -26.28 -7.44
N GLY A 393 1.02 -26.67 -8.58
CA GLY A 393 1.09 -25.84 -9.77
C GLY A 393 2.34 -24.96 -9.84
N LEU A 394 2.36 -24.09 -10.85
CA LEU A 394 3.57 -23.35 -11.26
C LEU A 394 4.11 -22.41 -10.18
N LEU A 395 3.27 -21.92 -9.25
CA LEU A 395 3.75 -21.05 -8.16
C LEU A 395 4.69 -21.76 -7.16
N TYR A 396 4.67 -23.09 -7.15
CA TYR A 396 5.55 -23.94 -6.35
C TYR A 396 6.82 -24.37 -7.07
N THR A 397 7.07 -23.90 -8.31
CA THR A 397 8.30 -24.19 -9.04
C THR A 397 9.40 -23.19 -8.76
N ASN A 398 10.65 -23.63 -8.92
CA ASN A 398 11.79 -22.73 -8.98
C ASN A 398 12.03 -22.27 -10.42
N PRO A 399 11.94 -20.97 -10.72
CA PRO A 399 12.09 -20.46 -12.07
C PRO A 399 13.50 -20.64 -12.65
N VAL A 400 14.49 -20.91 -11.79
CA VAL A 400 15.88 -21.15 -12.18
C VAL A 400 16.21 -22.65 -12.31
N GLY A 401 15.20 -23.51 -12.13
CA GLY A 401 15.15 -24.87 -12.62
C GLY A 401 15.26 -25.97 -11.56
N GLY A 402 14.82 -27.17 -11.93
CA GLY A 402 14.66 -28.31 -11.02
C GLY A 402 15.82 -29.31 -11.00
N ALA A 403 16.95 -29.06 -11.68
CA ALA A 403 18.05 -30.00 -11.77
C ALA A 403 19.43 -29.35 -11.91
N MET A 404 20.48 -30.13 -11.62
CA MET A 404 21.87 -29.74 -11.76
C MET A 404 22.80 -30.93 -11.96
N ALA A 405 24.06 -30.64 -12.27
CA ALA A 405 25.13 -31.63 -12.33
C ALA A 405 26.41 -31.07 -11.71
N PHE A 406 27.22 -31.95 -11.10
CA PHE A 406 28.57 -31.65 -10.67
C PHE A 406 29.54 -32.53 -11.45
N ILE A 407 30.53 -31.89 -12.06
CA ILE A 407 31.38 -32.49 -13.09
C ILE A 407 32.82 -31.99 -12.96
N ASN A 408 33.74 -32.79 -13.50
CA ASN A 408 35.16 -32.45 -13.55
C ASN A 408 35.48 -31.79 -14.88
N SER A 409 36.12 -30.62 -14.83
CA SER A 409 36.88 -30.12 -15.96
C SER A 409 38.15 -30.97 -16.15
N LYS A 410 38.85 -30.78 -17.27
CA LYS A 410 40.16 -31.42 -17.51
C LYS A 410 41.25 -31.03 -16.50
N TYR A 411 40.98 -30.08 -15.60
CA TYR A 411 41.88 -29.63 -14.55
C TYR A 411 41.57 -30.25 -13.17
N ALA A 412 40.43 -30.92 -13.02
CA ALA A 412 40.08 -31.68 -11.83
C ALA A 412 40.50 -33.14 -11.96
N ASP A 413 40.87 -33.76 -10.83
CA ASP A 413 41.17 -35.19 -10.77
C ASP A 413 39.88 -35.98 -10.59
N GLU A 414 39.45 -36.65 -11.66
CA GLU A 414 38.23 -37.46 -11.71
C GLU A 414 38.17 -38.56 -10.63
N LYS A 415 39.32 -39.00 -10.11
CA LYS A 415 39.38 -40.06 -9.08
C LYS A 415 39.05 -39.55 -7.67
N LEU A 416 39.06 -38.23 -7.46
CA LEU A 416 38.93 -37.66 -6.11
C LEU A 416 37.48 -37.35 -5.71
N ASP A 417 36.53 -37.48 -6.63
CA ASP A 417 35.13 -37.02 -6.47
C ASP A 417 35.06 -35.58 -5.95
N TYR A 418 35.80 -34.72 -6.64
CA TYR A 418 36.02 -33.32 -6.29
C TYR A 418 35.76 -32.43 -7.52
N PRO A 419 34.49 -32.31 -7.95
CA PRO A 419 34.11 -31.59 -9.17
C PRO A 419 34.40 -30.09 -9.05
N ASP A 420 35.03 -29.48 -10.05
CA ASP A 420 35.39 -28.05 -10.08
C ASP A 420 34.39 -27.20 -10.88
N VAL A 421 33.42 -27.85 -11.54
CA VAL A 421 32.35 -27.21 -12.30
C VAL A 421 30.99 -27.74 -11.83
N GLN A 422 30.05 -26.83 -11.65
CA GLN A 422 28.64 -27.16 -11.53
C GLN A 422 27.87 -26.69 -12.77
N LEU A 423 27.02 -27.55 -13.30
CA LEU A 423 25.99 -27.20 -14.27
C LEU A 423 24.66 -26.99 -13.55
N LEU A 424 24.09 -25.79 -13.62
CA LEU A 424 22.71 -25.54 -13.18
C LEU A 424 21.79 -25.47 -14.41
N PHE A 425 20.76 -26.32 -14.43
CA PHE A 425 19.82 -26.37 -15.53
C PHE A 425 18.55 -25.59 -15.19
N SER A 426 18.23 -24.58 -16.01
CA SER A 426 17.03 -23.78 -15.92
C SER A 426 16.08 -24.13 -17.07
N GLY A 427 15.01 -24.84 -16.74
CA GLY A 427 13.91 -25.20 -17.67
C GLY A 427 12.96 -24.05 -18.00
N SER A 428 13.36 -22.80 -17.76
CA SER A 428 12.57 -21.62 -18.12
C SER A 428 13.06 -21.00 -19.42
N SER A 429 12.11 -20.65 -20.28
CA SER A 429 12.37 -19.66 -21.33
C SER A 429 12.63 -18.33 -20.61
N PRO A 430 13.59 -17.51 -21.05
CA PRO A 430 14.22 -16.52 -20.21
C PRO A 430 13.21 -15.68 -19.42
N ILE A 431 13.35 -15.73 -18.09
CA ILE A 431 12.77 -14.78 -17.13
C ILE A 431 13.00 -13.31 -17.59
N LEU A 432 14.05 -13.11 -18.39
CA LEU A 432 14.58 -11.87 -18.96
C LEU A 432 13.80 -11.29 -20.15
N GLU A 433 12.91 -12.05 -20.80
CA GLU A 433 12.22 -11.60 -22.03
C GLU A 433 10.88 -10.90 -21.76
N THR A 434 10.52 -10.76 -20.49
CA THR A 434 9.19 -10.31 -20.14
C THR A 434 9.12 -8.86 -19.69
N GLY A 435 10.17 -8.14 -19.26
CA GLY A 435 9.93 -6.81 -18.63
C GLY A 435 8.94 -6.83 -17.43
N VAL A 436 8.46 -8.02 -17.06
CA VAL A 436 7.48 -8.36 -16.03
C VAL A 436 8.18 -8.50 -14.69
N VAL A 437 9.39 -9.08 -14.73
CA VAL A 437 10.18 -9.47 -13.56
C VAL A 437 11.62 -8.98 -13.69
N THR A 438 12.07 -8.64 -14.90
CA THR A 438 13.39 -8.06 -15.15
C THR A 438 13.37 -7.08 -16.31
N PRO A 439 13.67 -5.78 -16.13
CA PRO A 439 14.08 -4.97 -17.26
C PRO A 439 15.56 -5.23 -17.51
N TYR A 440 16.00 -4.90 -18.70
CA TYR A 440 17.37 -4.79 -19.23
C TYR A 440 18.33 -3.92 -18.39
N GLU A 441 18.32 -4.08 -17.07
CA GLU A 441 18.93 -3.13 -16.14
C GLU A 441 20.31 -3.52 -15.67
N ASP A 442 20.64 -4.80 -15.74
CA ASP A 442 22.00 -5.23 -15.46
C ASP A 442 22.82 -5.31 -16.74
N ILE A 443 22.29 -5.75 -17.88
CA ILE A 443 23.00 -5.71 -19.18
C ILE A 443 22.87 -4.31 -19.81
N ASP A 444 23.91 -3.82 -20.50
CA ASP A 444 23.83 -2.63 -21.35
C ASP A 444 22.64 -2.77 -22.33
N PRO A 445 21.65 -1.86 -22.29
CA PRO A 445 20.48 -1.92 -23.15
C PRO A 445 20.81 -2.05 -24.65
N ASN A 446 21.92 -1.46 -25.10
CA ASN A 446 22.34 -1.53 -26.50
C ASN A 446 22.78 -2.94 -26.91
N LEU A 447 23.32 -3.71 -25.96
CA LEU A 447 23.74 -5.09 -26.19
C LEU A 447 22.57 -6.06 -26.06
N ALA A 448 21.59 -5.73 -25.22
CA ALA A 448 20.52 -6.64 -24.88
C ALA A 448 19.43 -6.76 -25.94
N VAL A 449 19.19 -5.73 -26.75
CA VAL A 449 18.28 -5.79 -27.91
C VAL A 449 18.75 -6.88 -28.88
N GLY A 450 20.04 -6.91 -29.24
CA GLY A 450 20.59 -7.93 -30.13
C GLY A 450 20.66 -9.36 -29.56
N LEU A 451 20.67 -9.51 -28.23
CA LEU A 451 20.70 -10.82 -27.57
C LEU A 451 19.31 -11.47 -27.43
N TYR A 452 18.23 -10.67 -27.52
CA TYR A 452 16.88 -11.08 -27.08
C TYR A 452 15.72 -10.68 -28.03
N ASP A 453 15.96 -9.99 -29.15
CA ASP A 453 14.90 -9.42 -30.03
C ASP A 453 14.01 -10.45 -30.77
N ASN A 454 14.43 -11.73 -30.88
CA ASN A 454 13.82 -12.71 -31.81
C ASN A 454 13.27 -13.99 -31.15
N THR A 455 13.19 -14.06 -29.83
CA THR A 455 13.00 -15.32 -29.08
C THR A 455 11.63 -15.48 -28.39
N MET A 456 10.80 -14.44 -28.37
CA MET A 456 9.49 -14.44 -27.67
C MET A 456 8.52 -15.55 -28.09
N SER A 457 8.66 -16.10 -29.30
CA SER A 457 7.77 -17.12 -29.88
C SER A 457 8.26 -18.56 -29.73
N HIS A 458 9.40 -18.81 -29.08
CA HIS A 458 10.02 -20.13 -29.03
C HIS A 458 10.32 -20.58 -27.59
N GLN A 459 10.34 -21.89 -27.36
CA GLN A 459 10.72 -22.45 -26.07
C GLN A 459 12.25 -22.51 -25.96
N ALA A 460 12.78 -22.22 -24.77
CA ALA A 460 14.20 -22.18 -24.53
C ALA A 460 14.52 -22.64 -23.10
N VAL A 461 15.76 -23.06 -22.90
CA VAL A 461 16.35 -23.44 -21.62
C VAL A 461 17.72 -22.78 -21.47
N ASN A 462 18.16 -22.59 -20.23
CA ASN A 462 19.48 -22.03 -19.94
C ASN A 462 20.28 -23.02 -19.09
N ILE A 463 21.55 -23.21 -19.44
CA ILE A 463 22.48 -23.98 -18.61
C ILE A 463 23.59 -23.04 -18.15
N PHE A 464 23.79 -22.98 -16.83
CA PHE A 464 24.85 -22.20 -16.22
C PHE A 464 26.01 -23.11 -15.85
N ALA A 465 27.20 -22.82 -16.35
CA ALA A 465 28.43 -23.43 -15.88
C ALA A 465 29.05 -22.52 -14.80
N ILE A 466 29.19 -23.04 -13.58
CA ILE A 466 29.61 -22.31 -12.39
C ILE A 466 30.99 -22.81 -11.98
N LEU A 467 31.92 -21.89 -11.76
CA LEU A 467 33.25 -22.17 -11.22
C LEU A 467 33.18 -22.40 -9.70
N LEU A 468 33.43 -23.63 -9.26
CA LEU A 468 33.32 -23.99 -7.84
C LEU A 468 34.57 -23.64 -7.04
N ARG A 469 35.73 -23.49 -7.68
CA ARG A 469 37.01 -23.26 -6.98
C ARG A 469 37.76 -22.08 -7.54
N PRO A 470 37.24 -20.85 -7.37
CA PRO A 470 37.92 -19.65 -7.85
C PRO A 470 39.26 -19.48 -7.13
N ARG A 471 40.31 -19.22 -7.91
CA ARG A 471 41.66 -18.92 -7.42
C ARG A 471 41.92 -17.43 -7.28
N SER A 472 41.19 -16.61 -8.05
CA SER A 472 41.21 -15.16 -7.95
C SER A 472 40.80 -14.69 -6.55
N ARG A 473 41.39 -13.57 -6.08
CA ARG A 473 41.13 -12.99 -4.76
C ARG A 473 40.91 -11.49 -4.85
N GLY A 474 39.76 -11.05 -4.36
CA GLY A 474 39.37 -9.65 -4.28
C GLY A 474 39.49 -9.05 -2.88
N TYR A 475 38.94 -7.85 -2.71
CA TYR A 475 38.84 -7.16 -1.43
C TYR A 475 37.59 -6.27 -1.28
N ILE A 476 37.32 -5.90 -0.03
CA ILE A 476 36.34 -4.91 0.42
C ILE A 476 37.08 -3.79 1.16
N LYS A 477 36.79 -2.52 0.84
CA LYS A 477 37.34 -1.34 1.54
C LYS A 477 36.25 -0.32 1.84
N LEU A 478 36.48 0.52 2.85
CA LEU A 478 35.62 1.69 3.06
C LEU A 478 35.86 2.75 1.97
N LYS A 479 34.80 3.22 1.33
CA LYS A 479 34.81 4.46 0.52
C LYS A 479 34.73 5.72 1.37
N SER A 480 34.14 5.60 2.55
CA SER A 480 33.80 6.70 3.45
C SER A 480 33.69 6.17 4.88
N ALA A 481 33.90 7.06 5.87
CA ALA A 481 33.64 6.78 7.28
C ALA A 481 32.15 6.86 7.65
N ASP A 482 31.29 7.28 6.72
CA ASP A 482 29.84 7.25 6.89
C ASP A 482 29.33 5.79 6.78
N PRO A 483 28.72 5.23 7.85
CA PRO A 483 28.27 3.86 7.87
C PRO A 483 27.11 3.58 6.89
N TYR A 484 26.45 4.60 6.35
CA TYR A 484 25.36 4.46 5.37
C TYR A 484 25.84 4.30 3.92
N ASN A 485 27.11 4.57 3.65
CA ASN A 485 27.68 4.40 2.31
C ASN A 485 28.08 2.93 2.08
N ALA A 486 27.79 2.42 0.90
CA ALA A 486 28.27 1.11 0.48
C ALA A 486 29.81 1.10 0.42
N PRO A 487 30.46 -0.02 0.78
CA PRO A 487 31.90 -0.15 0.66
C PRO A 487 32.32 -0.26 -0.82
N GLU A 488 33.61 -0.13 -1.07
CA GLU A 488 34.27 -0.52 -2.30
C GLU A 488 34.33 -2.04 -2.37
N ILE A 489 33.89 -2.61 -3.49
CA ILE A 489 33.79 -4.06 -3.69
C ILE A 489 34.54 -4.41 -4.97
N VAL A 490 35.68 -5.10 -4.82
CA VAL A 490 36.55 -5.46 -5.95
C VAL A 490 36.78 -6.97 -5.95
N PRO A 491 35.99 -7.76 -6.70
CA PRO A 491 36.11 -9.22 -6.70
C PRO A 491 37.33 -9.78 -7.42
N ASN A 492 37.91 -9.03 -8.37
CA ASN A 492 39.06 -9.45 -9.18
C ASN A 492 38.86 -10.76 -9.95
N TYR A 493 37.66 -11.00 -10.50
CA TYR A 493 37.44 -12.22 -11.28
C TYR A 493 38.44 -12.33 -12.44
N PHE A 494 38.93 -13.54 -12.65
CA PHE A 494 39.87 -13.89 -13.73
C PHE A 494 41.24 -13.23 -13.63
N ASP A 495 41.64 -12.76 -12.44
CA ASP A 495 43.03 -12.38 -12.18
C ASP A 495 43.94 -13.61 -12.23
N ASP A 496 43.46 -14.78 -11.78
CA ASP A 496 44.09 -16.07 -12.10
C ASP A 496 43.55 -16.59 -13.45
N PRO A 497 44.41 -16.79 -14.47
CA PRO A 497 43.98 -17.27 -15.78
C PRO A 497 43.30 -18.64 -15.76
N ARG A 498 43.55 -19.46 -14.73
CA ARG A 498 42.91 -20.78 -14.57
C ARG A 498 41.40 -20.66 -14.46
N ASP A 499 40.91 -19.67 -13.72
CA ASP A 499 39.48 -19.47 -13.48
C ASP A 499 38.73 -19.24 -14.81
N LEU A 500 39.32 -18.43 -15.69
CA LEU A 500 38.78 -18.14 -17.01
C LEU A 500 38.79 -19.39 -17.90
N GLN A 501 39.89 -20.15 -17.87
CA GLN A 501 40.06 -21.32 -18.74
C GLN A 501 39.10 -22.46 -18.38
N VAL A 502 38.81 -22.67 -17.09
CA VAL A 502 37.79 -23.65 -16.64
C VAL A 502 36.41 -23.30 -17.22
N LEU A 503 36.01 -22.03 -17.21
CA LEU A 503 34.73 -21.61 -17.80
C LEU A 503 34.71 -21.71 -19.34
N VAL A 504 35.82 -21.44 -20.01
CA VAL A 504 35.95 -21.65 -21.47
C VAL A 504 35.79 -23.13 -21.83
N ASP A 505 36.44 -24.03 -21.10
CA ASP A 505 36.27 -25.46 -21.33
C ASP A 505 34.86 -25.95 -20.96
N SER A 506 34.25 -25.37 -19.92
CA SER A 506 32.86 -25.65 -19.57
C SER A 506 31.90 -25.25 -20.67
N ALA A 507 32.15 -24.14 -21.39
CA ALA A 507 31.34 -23.74 -22.53
C ALA A 507 31.29 -24.82 -23.62
N ARG A 508 32.43 -25.48 -23.87
CA ARG A 508 32.52 -26.59 -24.84
C ARG A 508 31.74 -27.82 -24.37
N LEU A 509 31.82 -28.12 -23.07
CA LEU A 509 31.04 -29.21 -22.50
C LEU A 509 29.54 -28.97 -22.62
N LEU A 510 29.07 -27.74 -22.48
CA LEU A 510 27.65 -27.42 -22.72
C LEU A 510 27.23 -27.74 -24.16
N GLU A 511 28.12 -27.51 -25.14
CA GLU A 511 27.88 -27.91 -26.53
C GLU A 511 27.84 -29.45 -26.69
N GLU A 512 28.62 -30.21 -25.94
CA GLU A 512 28.53 -31.69 -25.90
C GLU A 512 27.21 -32.17 -25.29
N VAL A 513 26.79 -31.58 -24.17
CA VAL A 513 25.49 -31.85 -23.52
C VAL A 513 24.34 -31.63 -24.50
N SER A 514 24.39 -30.57 -25.32
CA SER A 514 23.34 -30.28 -26.31
C SER A 514 23.24 -31.29 -27.46
N ARG A 515 24.28 -32.11 -27.70
CA ARG A 515 24.38 -33.05 -28.83
C ARG A 515 24.01 -34.48 -28.47
N THR A 516 23.74 -34.76 -27.20
CA THR A 516 23.30 -36.09 -26.76
C THR A 516 22.02 -36.51 -27.47
N ARG A 517 21.81 -37.82 -27.63
CA ARG A 517 20.58 -38.39 -28.18
C ARG A 517 19.37 -37.87 -27.41
N THR A 518 19.45 -37.87 -26.08
CA THR A 518 18.36 -37.40 -25.21
C THR A 518 17.97 -35.94 -25.53
N MET A 519 18.93 -35.03 -25.66
CA MET A 519 18.65 -33.62 -25.98
C MET A 519 18.21 -33.40 -27.44
N ARG A 520 18.63 -34.27 -28.36
CA ARG A 520 18.17 -34.21 -29.76
C ARG A 520 16.71 -34.58 -29.93
N GLU A 521 16.13 -35.39 -29.03
CA GLU A 521 14.70 -35.73 -29.06
C GLU A 521 13.79 -34.51 -28.90
N ILE A 522 14.28 -33.46 -28.22
CA ILE A 522 13.57 -32.19 -28.01
C ILE A 522 14.12 -31.07 -28.89
N ASN A 523 14.84 -31.43 -29.97
CA ASN A 523 15.47 -30.51 -30.92
C ASN A 523 16.30 -29.40 -30.24
N MET A 524 17.02 -29.74 -29.16
CA MET A 524 17.86 -28.78 -28.45
C MET A 524 18.97 -28.26 -29.37
N ARG A 525 19.01 -26.94 -29.54
CA ARG A 525 19.97 -26.27 -30.42
C ARG A 525 20.44 -24.96 -29.79
N PRO A 526 21.72 -24.56 -29.97
CA PRO A 526 22.20 -23.30 -29.42
C PRO A 526 21.39 -22.12 -29.99
N ASP A 527 21.15 -21.10 -29.15
CA ASP A 527 20.52 -19.85 -29.61
C ASP A 527 21.35 -19.25 -30.77
N PRO A 528 20.75 -18.98 -31.95
CA PRO A 528 21.47 -18.48 -33.12
C PRO A 528 22.00 -17.05 -32.94
N ASN A 529 21.56 -16.31 -31.93
CA ASN A 529 22.05 -14.96 -31.66
C ASN A 529 23.46 -15.01 -31.07
N LEU A 530 24.46 -14.66 -31.89
CA LEU A 530 25.85 -14.52 -31.46
C LEU A 530 26.04 -13.21 -30.69
N MET A 531 26.97 -13.21 -29.73
CA MET A 531 27.34 -12.00 -29.01
C MET A 531 27.99 -11.00 -29.98
N PRO A 532 27.39 -9.81 -30.25
CA PRO A 532 27.87 -8.90 -31.28
C PRO A 532 29.33 -8.45 -31.07
N ASN A 533 29.73 -8.23 -29.81
CA ASN A 533 31.09 -7.79 -29.50
C ASN A 533 32.14 -8.91 -29.61
N CYS A 534 31.70 -10.17 -29.69
CA CYS A 534 32.57 -11.33 -29.86
C CYS A 534 32.48 -11.95 -31.26
N SER A 535 31.58 -11.47 -32.12
CA SER A 535 31.34 -12.04 -33.45
C SER A 535 32.50 -11.84 -34.44
N GLN A 536 33.51 -11.06 -34.06
CA GLN A 536 34.78 -10.94 -34.79
C GLN A 536 35.66 -12.20 -34.70
N TYR A 537 35.38 -13.10 -33.76
CA TYR A 537 36.07 -14.37 -33.58
C TYR A 537 35.20 -15.53 -34.07
N ASP A 538 35.83 -16.61 -34.54
CA ASP A 538 35.14 -17.85 -34.91
C ASP A 538 34.57 -18.52 -33.65
N VAL A 539 33.29 -18.93 -33.68
CA VAL A 539 32.58 -19.55 -32.55
C VAL A 539 33.27 -20.84 -32.06
N SER A 540 34.06 -21.49 -32.91
CA SER A 540 34.87 -22.66 -32.55
C SER A 540 36.20 -22.31 -31.85
N SER A 541 36.62 -21.04 -31.84
CA SER A 541 37.93 -20.60 -31.34
C SER A 541 37.95 -20.27 -29.85
N ASP A 542 39.12 -20.42 -29.22
CA ASP A 542 39.34 -19.99 -27.83
C ASP A 542 39.11 -18.48 -27.66
N GLN A 543 39.43 -17.65 -28.66
CA GLN A 543 39.24 -16.20 -28.56
C GLN A 543 37.75 -15.82 -28.45
N TYR A 544 36.86 -16.51 -29.16
CA TYR A 544 35.43 -16.29 -29.03
C TYR A 544 34.95 -16.59 -27.62
N TRP A 545 35.32 -17.75 -27.07
CA TRP A 545 34.87 -18.16 -25.73
C TRP A 545 35.49 -17.31 -24.61
N VAL A 546 36.75 -16.87 -24.75
CA VAL A 546 37.36 -15.91 -23.82
C VAL A 546 36.59 -14.58 -23.83
N CYS A 547 36.27 -14.06 -25.02
CA CYS A 547 35.45 -12.85 -25.16
C CYS A 547 34.07 -13.07 -24.53
N TYR A 548 33.39 -14.17 -24.88
CA TYR A 548 32.04 -14.49 -24.45
C TYR A 548 31.96 -14.63 -22.92
N VAL A 549 32.91 -15.33 -22.30
CA VAL A 549 32.99 -15.45 -20.83
C VAL A 549 33.18 -14.07 -20.22
N ARG A 550 34.17 -13.27 -20.61
CA ARG A 550 34.40 -11.94 -20.00
C ARG A 550 33.19 -11.00 -20.11
N TYR A 551 32.48 -11.06 -21.23
CA TYR A 551 31.27 -10.26 -21.44
C TYR A 551 30.10 -10.74 -20.57
N LEU A 552 29.75 -12.02 -20.64
CA LEU A 552 28.53 -12.55 -19.99
C LEU A 552 28.75 -13.14 -18.60
N THR A 553 29.97 -13.10 -18.08
CA THR A 553 30.24 -13.54 -16.71
C THR A 553 29.30 -12.85 -15.74
N ARG A 554 28.69 -13.66 -14.88
CA ARG A 554 27.89 -13.21 -13.76
C ARG A 554 28.34 -13.93 -12.51
N THR A 555 28.29 -13.23 -11.41
CA THR A 555 28.30 -13.84 -10.08
C THR A 555 27.02 -14.66 -9.88
N ILE A 556 27.10 -15.75 -9.10
CA ILE A 556 25.91 -16.42 -8.52
C ILE A 556 25.63 -15.94 -7.08
N TYR A 557 26.28 -14.82 -6.72
CA TYR A 557 26.10 -14.01 -5.53
C TYR A 557 26.48 -14.72 -4.22
N HIS A 558 27.61 -15.42 -4.21
CA HIS A 558 28.15 -16.16 -3.08
C HIS A 558 29.48 -15.58 -2.57
N PRO A 559 29.51 -14.29 -2.17
CA PRO A 559 30.73 -13.73 -1.64
C PRO A 559 31.11 -14.41 -0.32
N ALA A 560 32.38 -14.77 -0.16
CA ALA A 560 32.95 -15.34 1.04
C ALA A 560 34.36 -14.81 1.35
N GLY A 561 34.85 -15.07 2.56
CA GLY A 561 36.28 -15.00 2.90
C GLY A 561 36.85 -13.66 3.40
N THR A 562 36.04 -12.60 3.49
CA THR A 562 36.47 -11.24 3.87
C THR A 562 36.89 -11.02 5.32
N CYS A 563 36.68 -12.01 6.19
CA CYS A 563 37.13 -12.08 7.58
C CYS A 563 37.71 -13.47 7.85
N LYS A 564 38.58 -13.93 6.94
CA LYS A 564 39.18 -15.27 6.88
C LYS A 564 39.53 -15.87 8.25
N MET A 565 39.11 -17.11 8.46
CA MET A 565 39.53 -17.95 9.58
C MET A 565 40.94 -18.52 9.36
N GLY A 566 41.75 -18.54 10.41
CA GLY A 566 43.09 -19.11 10.37
C GLY A 566 43.84 -19.06 11.70
N PRO A 567 44.98 -19.75 11.79
CA PRO A 567 45.85 -19.68 12.95
C PRO A 567 46.44 -18.27 13.11
N ALA A 568 46.81 -17.89 14.34
CA ALA A 568 47.28 -16.53 14.65
C ALA A 568 48.58 -16.11 13.92
N ASN A 569 49.33 -17.06 13.36
CA ASN A 569 50.52 -16.77 12.54
C ASN A 569 50.18 -16.51 11.06
N ASP A 570 48.96 -16.75 10.61
CA ASP A 570 48.48 -16.32 9.30
C ASP A 570 48.13 -14.82 9.35
N SER A 571 48.94 -14.00 8.69
CA SER A 571 48.77 -12.55 8.61
C SER A 571 47.45 -12.07 7.99
N GLN A 572 46.73 -12.95 7.28
CA GLN A 572 45.43 -12.69 6.69
C GLN A 572 44.27 -13.23 7.55
N ALA A 573 44.54 -13.96 8.63
CA ALA A 573 43.50 -14.46 9.53
C ALA A 573 42.91 -13.32 10.37
N VAL A 574 41.59 -13.20 10.34
CA VAL A 574 40.81 -12.26 11.15
C VAL A 574 40.23 -12.97 12.37
N VAL A 575 39.82 -14.23 12.22
CA VAL A 575 39.27 -15.04 13.32
C VAL A 575 40.02 -16.35 13.54
N ASP A 576 40.00 -16.86 14.77
CA ASP A 576 40.50 -18.19 15.11
C ASP A 576 39.53 -19.32 14.69
N ALA A 577 39.92 -20.59 14.85
CA ALA A 577 39.07 -21.75 14.53
C ALA A 577 37.75 -21.82 15.34
N ARG A 578 37.61 -21.01 16.40
CA ARG A 578 36.37 -20.85 17.17
C ARG A 578 35.64 -19.55 16.79
N LEU A 579 36.06 -18.89 15.72
CA LEU A 579 35.46 -17.68 15.17
C LEU A 579 35.62 -16.42 16.03
N ARG A 580 36.61 -16.41 16.94
CA ARG A 580 36.94 -15.24 17.77
C ARG A 580 37.87 -14.32 17.00
N VAL A 581 37.59 -13.01 17.02
CA VAL A 581 38.46 -12.02 16.38
C VAL A 581 39.81 -11.98 17.10
N HIS A 582 40.90 -12.14 16.34
CA HIS A 582 42.25 -12.06 16.89
C HIS A 582 42.47 -10.68 17.53
N GLY A 583 43.08 -10.65 18.72
CA GLY A 583 43.45 -9.41 19.40
C GLY A 583 42.31 -8.56 19.97
N VAL A 584 41.04 -8.98 19.87
CA VAL A 584 39.87 -8.29 20.46
C VAL A 584 38.96 -9.30 21.16
N ALA A 585 38.98 -9.31 22.49
CA ALA A 585 38.15 -10.21 23.29
C ALA A 585 36.67 -9.80 23.25
N GLY A 586 35.77 -10.79 23.42
CA GLY A 586 34.32 -10.56 23.43
C GLY A 586 33.70 -10.33 22.04
N LEU A 587 34.42 -10.60 20.95
CA LEU A 587 33.95 -10.37 19.58
C LEU A 587 34.13 -11.62 18.71
N ARG A 588 33.07 -12.01 17.99
CA ARG A 588 33.08 -13.08 16.98
C ARG A 588 32.54 -12.61 15.65
N VAL A 589 32.96 -13.25 14.57
CA VAL A 589 32.34 -13.14 13.25
C VAL A 589 31.79 -14.50 12.87
N VAL A 590 30.50 -14.58 12.58
CA VAL A 590 29.80 -15.84 12.27
C VAL A 590 28.92 -15.61 11.04
N ASP A 591 29.54 -15.70 9.88
CA ASP A 591 28.92 -15.70 8.55
C ASP A 591 29.95 -16.15 7.49
N ALA A 592 29.58 -16.16 6.20
CA ALA A 592 30.45 -16.62 5.11
C ALA A 592 31.77 -15.84 4.95
N SER A 593 31.93 -14.67 5.58
CA SER A 593 33.20 -13.94 5.58
C SER A 593 34.35 -14.74 6.19
N ILE A 594 34.08 -15.72 7.06
CA ILE A 594 35.12 -16.48 7.75
C ILE A 594 35.75 -17.59 6.89
N MET A 595 35.16 -17.94 5.76
CA MET A 595 35.61 -19.09 4.97
C MET A 595 37.02 -18.89 4.40
N PRO A 596 38.01 -19.76 4.72
CA PRO A 596 39.35 -19.64 4.18
C PRO A 596 39.39 -19.79 2.66
N THR A 597 38.68 -20.81 2.17
CA THR A 597 38.34 -21.03 0.76
C THR A 597 36.83 -21.18 0.66
N ILE A 598 36.21 -20.68 -0.40
CA ILE A 598 34.78 -20.88 -0.62
C ILE A 598 34.49 -22.39 -0.80
N ALA A 599 33.39 -22.88 -0.20
CA ALA A 599 32.98 -24.27 -0.34
C ALA A 599 32.28 -24.51 -1.69
N SER A 600 32.38 -25.71 -2.26
CA SER A 600 31.81 -26.12 -3.55
C SER A 600 30.29 -26.36 -3.48
N GLU A 601 29.56 -25.52 -2.75
CA GLU A 601 28.09 -25.58 -2.63
C GLU A 601 27.40 -24.96 -3.85
N SER A 602 26.13 -25.34 -4.08
CA SER A 602 25.36 -24.97 -5.28
C SER A 602 24.47 -23.73 -5.06
N PRO A 603 24.14 -22.97 -6.13
CA PRO A 603 23.61 -21.61 -6.12
C PRO A 603 22.39 -21.47 -5.24
N GLN A 604 22.55 -20.89 -4.06
CA GLN A 604 21.39 -20.42 -3.31
C GLN A 604 20.69 -19.26 -3.99
N SER A 605 21.31 -18.32 -4.72
CA SER A 605 20.60 -17.15 -5.30
C SER A 605 20.88 -16.91 -6.78
N LEU A 606 19.83 -16.81 -7.60
CA LEU A 606 19.88 -16.28 -8.96
C LEU A 606 18.72 -15.30 -9.16
N SER A 607 18.90 -14.04 -8.75
CA SER A 607 17.93 -12.97 -8.97
C SER A 607 18.57 -11.79 -9.70
N ASN A 608 17.89 -11.25 -10.72
CA ASN A 608 18.11 -9.92 -11.28
C ASN A 608 16.71 -9.28 -11.37
N CYS A 609 16.52 -8.07 -10.82
CA CYS A 609 15.88 -6.85 -11.38
C CYS A 609 14.72 -6.40 -10.47
N TYR A 610 14.56 -5.13 -10.09
CA TYR A 610 13.94 -4.01 -10.83
C TYR A 610 14.38 -2.67 -10.19
N ARG A 611 14.90 -1.66 -10.91
CA ARG A 611 15.33 -0.36 -10.37
C ARG A 611 14.43 0.73 -10.94
N ASN A 612 13.37 1.08 -10.21
CA ASN A 612 13.03 2.49 -10.05
C ASN A 612 11.95 2.73 -9.00
N ILE A 613 12.19 3.80 -8.22
CA ILE A 613 11.33 4.46 -7.23
C ILE A 613 11.36 3.86 -5.82
N GLU A 614 12.47 3.96 -5.09
CA GLU A 614 12.50 3.59 -3.66
C GLU A 614 12.68 4.75 -2.67
N SER A 615 13.01 5.97 -3.10
CA SER A 615 13.21 7.08 -2.14
C SER A 615 11.97 7.93 -1.85
N LYS A 616 10.82 7.68 -2.49
CA LYS A 616 9.56 8.40 -2.22
C LYS A 616 8.33 7.51 -1.98
N ILE A 617 8.48 6.19 -2.00
CA ILE A 617 7.35 5.23 -2.02
C ILE A 617 7.08 4.53 -0.68
N LYS A 618 8.06 4.43 0.23
CA LYS A 618 7.95 3.60 1.44
C LYS A 618 6.87 4.03 2.44
N VAL A 619 6.48 5.31 2.45
CA VAL A 619 5.45 5.81 3.38
C VAL A 619 4.10 6.02 2.67
N GLN A 620 4.11 6.30 1.36
CA GLN A 620 2.87 6.53 0.61
C GLN A 620 2.20 5.26 0.09
N ILE A 621 2.94 4.19 -0.26
CA ILE A 621 2.34 2.95 -0.80
C ILE A 621 1.84 2.01 0.30
N LEU A 622 2.51 1.96 1.45
CA LEU A 622 2.05 1.14 2.57
C LEU A 622 0.75 1.71 3.18
N MET A 623 0.69 3.05 3.32
CA MET A 623 -0.53 3.73 3.76
C MET A 623 -1.62 3.74 2.69
N ALA A 624 -1.31 4.01 1.41
CA ALA A 624 -2.32 3.94 0.34
C ALA A 624 -2.84 2.50 0.12
N GLY A 625 -2.00 1.48 0.26
CA GLY A 625 -2.37 0.07 0.13
C GLY A 625 -3.35 -0.38 1.21
N LEU A 626 -3.05 -0.15 2.49
CA LEU A 626 -3.94 -0.46 3.63
C LEU A 626 -5.29 0.27 3.52
N SER A 627 -5.26 1.50 3.01
CA SER A 627 -6.41 2.36 2.82
C SER A 627 -7.35 1.86 1.69
N VAL A 628 -6.76 1.27 0.65
CA VAL A 628 -7.46 0.69 -0.49
C VAL A 628 -7.96 -0.73 -0.13
N ILE A 629 -7.25 -1.53 0.65
CA ILE A 629 -7.66 -2.89 1.06
C ILE A 629 -9.00 -2.93 1.80
N ASN A 630 -9.27 -1.97 2.69
CA ASN A 630 -10.58 -1.90 3.37
C ASN A 630 -11.71 -1.43 2.44
N MET A 631 -11.40 -0.56 1.47
CA MET A 631 -12.30 -0.18 0.37
C MET A 631 -12.54 -1.34 -0.63
N LEU A 632 -11.61 -2.30 -0.71
CA LEU A 632 -11.60 -3.45 -1.62
C LEU A 632 -12.21 -4.73 -1.04
N SER A 633 -12.94 -4.71 0.07
CA SER A 633 -13.52 -5.94 0.66
C SER A 633 -14.89 -6.36 0.10
N SER A 634 -15.41 -5.67 -0.94
CA SER A 634 -16.83 -5.81 -1.36
C SER A 634 -17.11 -6.22 -2.83
N PHE A 635 -16.11 -6.45 -3.70
CA PHE A 635 -16.35 -6.52 -5.18
C PHE A 635 -15.35 -7.37 -6.01
N SER A 636 -15.51 -8.70 -6.06
CA SER A 636 -14.51 -9.61 -6.67
C SER A 636 -14.04 -9.30 -8.11
N THR A 637 -14.83 -8.63 -8.96
CA THR A 637 -14.43 -8.16 -10.32
C THR A 637 -14.07 -6.67 -10.40
N GLY A 638 -14.52 -5.84 -9.44
CA GLY A 638 -14.26 -4.40 -9.42
C GLY A 638 -12.85 -4.02 -8.97
N HIS A 639 -12.16 -4.91 -8.23
CA HIS A 639 -10.82 -4.67 -7.70
C HIS A 639 -9.77 -4.38 -8.77
N LEU A 640 -9.84 -5.15 -9.87
CA LEU A 640 -8.95 -5.02 -11.02
C LEU A 640 -9.08 -3.64 -11.68
N PHE A 641 -10.32 -3.18 -11.84
CA PHE A 641 -10.62 -1.91 -12.48
C PHE A 641 -10.20 -0.72 -11.64
N VAL A 642 -10.45 -0.73 -10.32
CA VAL A 642 -10.04 0.37 -9.44
C VAL A 642 -8.51 0.47 -9.37
N ALA A 643 -7.82 -0.67 -9.33
CA ALA A 643 -6.36 -0.70 -9.39
C ALA A 643 -5.83 -0.18 -10.74
N ALA A 644 -6.42 -0.60 -11.85
CA ALA A 644 -6.07 -0.12 -13.19
C ALA A 644 -6.37 1.39 -13.34
N LEU A 645 -7.52 1.85 -12.87
CA LEU A 645 -7.92 3.25 -12.86
C LEU A 645 -6.92 4.11 -12.07
N TRP A 646 -6.59 3.72 -10.84
CA TRP A 646 -5.59 4.40 -10.02
C TRP A 646 -4.24 4.44 -10.73
N TYR A 647 -3.79 3.31 -11.25
CA TYR A 647 -2.53 3.20 -11.94
C TYR A 647 -2.46 4.11 -13.18
N LEU A 648 -3.50 4.10 -14.02
CA LEU A 648 -3.58 4.95 -15.20
C LEU A 648 -3.63 6.44 -14.83
N ILE A 649 -4.34 6.80 -13.76
CA ILE A 649 -4.37 8.19 -13.28
C ILE A 649 -2.97 8.64 -12.86
N VAL A 650 -2.29 7.85 -12.04
CA VAL A 650 -0.96 8.18 -11.51
C VAL A 650 0.07 8.39 -12.62
N ASN A 651 -0.02 7.63 -13.72
CA ASN A 651 0.98 7.65 -14.77
C ASN A 651 0.61 8.55 -15.98
N LEU A 652 -0.67 8.69 -16.30
CA LEU A 652 -1.12 9.35 -17.54
C LEU A 652 -1.93 10.63 -17.29
N ARG A 653 -2.39 10.86 -16.05
CA ARG A 653 -3.23 12.02 -15.69
C ARG A 653 -2.61 12.82 -14.56
N LEU A 654 -1.45 13.41 -14.87
CA LEU A 654 -0.69 14.26 -13.92
C LEU A 654 -1.49 15.48 -13.45
N ASP A 655 -2.45 15.93 -14.24
CA ASP A 655 -3.42 16.97 -13.88
C ASP A 655 -4.31 16.57 -12.68
N ILE A 656 -4.61 15.28 -12.54
CA ILE A 656 -5.33 14.75 -11.39
C ILE A 656 -4.37 14.68 -10.21
N VAL A 657 -3.20 14.04 -10.39
CA VAL A 657 -2.17 13.84 -9.35
C VAL A 657 -1.76 15.14 -8.69
N ASP A 658 -1.54 16.19 -9.51
CA ASP A 658 -1.29 17.57 -9.08
C ASP A 658 -0.21 17.67 -7.99
N LYS A 659 0.88 16.94 -8.21
CA LYS A 659 1.94 16.72 -7.21
C LYS A 659 2.56 18.01 -6.71
N GLU A 660 2.64 19.04 -7.54
CA GLU A 660 3.30 20.30 -7.24
C GLU A 660 2.48 21.24 -6.34
N ASN A 661 1.16 21.09 -6.33
CA ASN A 661 0.27 21.94 -5.54
C ASN A 661 -0.38 21.18 -4.39
N ARG A 662 -0.17 19.87 -4.29
CA ARG A 662 -0.64 19.04 -3.18
C ARG A 662 -0.07 19.54 -1.85
N VAL A 663 -0.89 19.51 -0.81
CA VAL A 663 -0.47 19.95 0.52
C VAL A 663 0.61 18.99 1.04
N HIS A 664 1.73 19.55 1.50
CA HIS A 664 2.78 18.79 2.17
C HIS A 664 2.58 18.90 3.68
N PRO A 665 2.28 17.79 4.38
CA PRO A 665 2.13 17.84 5.83
C PRO A 665 3.45 18.26 6.48
N VAL A 666 3.36 19.19 7.42
CA VAL A 666 4.53 19.69 8.15
C VAL A 666 5.06 18.56 9.04
N PRO A 667 6.37 18.24 9.00
CA PRO A 667 6.98 17.29 9.92
C PRO A 667 6.76 17.71 11.36
N THR A 668 6.58 16.75 12.26
CA THR A 668 6.25 17.03 13.67
C THR A 668 7.31 17.90 14.36
N GLN A 669 8.58 17.79 13.94
CA GLN A 669 9.71 18.59 14.46
C GLN A 669 9.66 20.06 14.01
N GLU A 670 8.91 20.37 12.96
CA GLU A 670 8.76 21.72 12.40
C GLU A 670 7.47 22.41 12.90
N LEU A 671 6.65 21.71 13.69
CA LEU A 671 5.50 22.33 14.33
C LEU A 671 5.99 23.34 15.39
N MET A 672 5.51 24.58 15.27
CA MET A 672 5.74 25.60 16.28
C MET A 672 5.00 25.25 17.57
N HIS A 673 5.54 25.68 18.72
CA HIS A 673 4.85 25.54 20.00
C HIS A 673 3.59 26.41 20.09
N GLU A 674 3.51 27.46 19.29
CA GLU A 674 2.46 28.46 19.35
C GLU A 674 2.17 29.02 17.94
N TYR A 675 0.88 29.24 17.65
CA TYR A 675 0.37 29.83 16.40
C TYR A 675 -0.62 30.94 16.71
N ASP A 676 -0.92 31.83 15.75
CA ASP A 676 -2.02 32.78 15.89
C ASP A 676 -3.36 32.04 15.92
N TYR A 677 -3.56 31.15 14.96
CA TYR A 677 -4.80 30.39 14.81
C TYR A 677 -4.53 28.89 14.77
N VAL A 678 -5.29 28.14 15.57
CA VAL A 678 -5.31 26.67 15.52
C VAL A 678 -6.71 26.23 15.07
N ILE A 679 -6.80 25.65 13.88
CA ILE A 679 -8.03 25.15 13.27
C ILE A 679 -8.08 23.64 13.46
N ILE A 680 -9.19 23.15 14.03
CA ILE A 680 -9.42 21.74 14.34
C ILE A 680 -10.38 21.16 13.29
N GLY A 681 -9.87 20.28 12.43
CA GLY A 681 -10.61 19.66 11.34
C GLY A 681 -10.37 20.37 10.01
N GLY A 682 -9.74 19.68 9.07
CA GLY A 682 -9.50 20.08 7.69
C GLY A 682 -10.66 19.84 6.74
N GLY A 683 -11.90 19.82 7.25
CA GLY A 683 -13.11 19.60 6.46
C GLY A 683 -13.52 20.79 5.58
N SER A 684 -14.77 20.78 5.09
CA SER A 684 -15.27 21.82 4.16
C SER A 684 -15.07 23.24 4.66
N ALA A 685 -15.30 23.51 5.95
CA ALA A 685 -15.06 24.82 6.56
C ALA A 685 -13.58 25.06 6.89
N GLY A 686 -12.90 24.07 7.49
CA GLY A 686 -11.52 24.20 7.94
C GLY A 686 -10.53 24.50 6.82
N ALA A 687 -10.73 23.89 5.65
CA ALA A 687 -9.93 24.17 4.45
C ALA A 687 -10.05 25.63 3.99
N VAL A 688 -11.27 26.19 4.02
CA VAL A 688 -11.54 27.59 3.66
C VAL A 688 -10.91 28.53 4.69
N LEU A 689 -11.11 28.28 5.98
CA LEU A 689 -10.54 29.08 7.07
C LEU A 689 -9.01 29.12 7.00
N ALA A 690 -8.37 27.97 6.83
CA ALA A 690 -6.92 27.87 6.72
C ALA A 690 -6.40 28.67 5.52
N SER A 691 -7.10 28.61 4.39
CA SER A 691 -6.79 29.41 3.21
C SER A 691 -6.96 30.91 3.46
N ARG A 692 -8.07 31.34 4.05
CA ARG A 692 -8.35 32.77 4.26
C ARG A 692 -7.51 33.39 5.35
N LEU A 693 -7.35 32.74 6.49
CA LEU A 693 -6.57 33.29 7.62
C LEU A 693 -5.07 33.35 7.30
N SER A 694 -4.55 32.47 6.44
CA SER A 694 -3.15 32.51 5.99
C SER A 694 -2.87 33.55 4.89
N GLU A 695 -3.87 34.30 4.41
CA GLU A 695 -3.65 35.40 3.47
C GLU A 695 -2.83 36.54 4.11
N ASP A 696 -2.97 36.73 5.42
CA ASP A 696 -2.10 37.60 6.20
C ASP A 696 -0.78 36.86 6.50
N LYS A 697 0.29 37.28 5.83
CA LYS A 697 1.61 36.63 5.90
C LYS A 697 2.26 36.74 7.28
N ASP A 698 1.81 37.69 8.11
CA ASP A 698 2.32 37.92 9.45
C ASP A 698 1.58 37.10 10.51
N ARG A 699 0.60 36.27 10.08
CA ARG A 699 -0.19 35.41 10.95
C ARG A 699 0.09 33.94 10.66
N SER A 700 0.44 33.23 11.72
CA SER A 700 0.69 31.80 11.69
C SER A 700 -0.60 30.99 11.88
N VAL A 701 -0.84 30.02 11.00
CA VAL A 701 -2.04 29.18 11.02
C VAL A 701 -1.63 27.72 11.08
N LEU A 702 -2.16 26.97 12.05
CA LEU A 702 -2.07 25.52 12.11
C LEU A 702 -3.44 24.91 11.81
N LEU A 703 -3.48 24.02 10.81
CA LEU A 703 -4.63 23.16 10.54
C LEU A 703 -4.31 21.73 11.00
N LEU A 704 -5.10 21.21 11.94
CA LEU A 704 -5.00 19.83 12.44
C LEU A 704 -6.13 18.99 11.84
N GLU A 705 -5.81 17.96 11.06
CA GLU A 705 -6.78 17.02 10.48
C GLU A 705 -6.50 15.60 10.99
N ALA A 706 -7.56 14.91 11.44
CA ALA A 706 -7.45 13.57 12.00
C ALA A 706 -7.22 12.47 10.95
N GLY A 707 -7.62 12.72 9.69
CA GLY A 707 -7.35 11.86 8.56
C GLY A 707 -6.10 12.24 7.76
N SER A 708 -5.84 11.46 6.73
CA SER A 708 -4.72 11.66 5.81
C SER A 708 -5.10 12.59 4.65
N ASP A 709 -4.27 12.64 3.61
CA ASP A 709 -4.51 13.41 2.39
C ASP A 709 -5.48 12.69 1.44
N GLU A 710 -6.17 13.43 0.57
CA GLU A 710 -7.13 12.87 -0.39
C GLU A 710 -6.47 11.86 -1.35
N THR A 711 -7.23 10.95 -1.96
CA THR A 711 -6.69 9.97 -2.92
C THR A 711 -7.12 10.29 -4.35
N MET A 712 -6.34 9.87 -5.35
CA MET A 712 -6.70 10.18 -6.75
C MET A 712 -7.98 9.50 -7.23
N ILE A 713 -8.35 8.39 -6.58
CA ILE A 713 -9.61 7.71 -6.88
C ILE A 713 -10.79 8.59 -6.49
N SER A 714 -10.69 9.33 -5.38
CA SER A 714 -11.77 10.22 -4.91
C SER A 714 -12.07 11.36 -5.89
N ASP A 715 -11.13 11.69 -6.78
CA ASP A 715 -11.31 12.73 -7.79
C ASP A 715 -12.26 12.32 -8.92
N VAL A 716 -12.44 11.02 -9.15
CA VAL A 716 -13.26 10.48 -10.24
C VAL A 716 -14.73 10.40 -9.79
N PRO A 717 -15.66 11.15 -10.40
CA PRO A 717 -17.06 11.18 -9.96
C PRO A 717 -17.74 9.82 -9.75
N LEU A 718 -17.50 8.86 -10.65
CA LEU A 718 -18.20 7.56 -10.61
C LEU A 718 -17.77 6.70 -9.41
N THR A 719 -16.61 6.95 -8.81
CA THR A 719 -16.09 6.17 -7.68
C THR A 719 -16.71 6.57 -6.33
N TYR A 720 -17.59 7.58 -6.31
CA TYR A 720 -18.31 8.08 -5.12
C TYR A 720 -18.90 6.96 -4.24
N VAL A 721 -19.47 5.92 -4.86
CA VAL A 721 -20.10 4.82 -4.09
C VAL A 721 -19.09 3.91 -3.41
N LEU A 722 -17.88 3.81 -3.95
CA LEU A 722 -16.82 2.97 -3.41
C LEU A 722 -16.19 3.62 -2.18
N ILE A 723 -16.04 4.94 -2.19
CA ILE A 723 -15.30 5.67 -1.13
C ILE A 723 -16.08 5.74 0.20
N GLN A 724 -17.39 5.46 0.21
CA GLN A 724 -18.24 5.47 1.41
C GLN A 724 -17.87 4.40 2.46
N ARG A 725 -17.13 3.34 2.07
CA ARG A 725 -16.65 2.26 2.97
C ARG A 725 -15.12 2.19 3.06
N SER A 726 -14.46 3.32 2.83
CA SER A 726 -13.01 3.43 2.93
C SER A 726 -12.57 4.01 4.27
N PHE A 727 -11.27 3.93 4.55
CA PHE A 727 -10.59 4.62 5.66
C PHE A 727 -10.85 6.14 5.72
N MET A 728 -11.30 6.74 4.61
CA MET A 728 -11.64 8.16 4.51
C MET A 728 -12.94 8.50 5.25
N ASN A 729 -13.65 7.51 5.81
CA ASN A 729 -14.91 7.66 6.53
C ASN A 729 -14.71 7.39 8.04
N TRP A 730 -15.34 8.19 8.90
CA TRP A 730 -15.44 7.94 10.34
C TRP A 730 -16.26 6.70 10.72
N GLU A 731 -17.10 6.21 9.81
CA GLU A 731 -17.97 5.04 9.97
C GLU A 731 -19.03 5.16 11.09
N TYR A 732 -19.55 6.37 11.33
CA TYR A 732 -20.62 6.55 12.31
C TYR A 732 -21.87 5.74 12.00
N LYS A 733 -22.54 5.31 13.07
CA LYS A 733 -23.84 4.63 13.05
C LYS A 733 -24.78 5.37 13.99
N ILE A 734 -26.03 5.50 13.56
CA ILE A 734 -27.12 6.02 14.39
C ILE A 734 -27.55 4.90 15.34
N GLU A 735 -27.92 5.24 16.57
CA GLU A 735 -28.41 4.27 17.55
C GLU A 735 -29.66 3.51 17.04
N PRO A 736 -29.86 2.25 17.46
CA PRO A 736 -30.99 1.45 17.01
C PRO A 736 -32.33 2.11 17.30
N SER A 737 -33.28 1.99 16.37
CA SER A 737 -34.62 2.56 16.51
C SER A 737 -35.73 1.55 16.19
N SER A 738 -36.91 1.78 16.76
CA SER A 738 -38.15 1.08 16.43
C SER A 738 -39.06 1.85 15.47
N SER A 739 -38.67 3.07 15.06
CA SER A 739 -39.48 3.94 14.19
C SER A 739 -38.88 4.19 12.80
N TYR A 740 -37.58 3.95 12.60
CA TYR A 740 -36.87 4.23 11.35
C TYR A 740 -35.72 3.23 11.11
N CYS A 741 -35.24 3.16 9.86
CA CYS A 741 -34.19 2.24 9.41
C CYS A 741 -34.51 0.77 9.73
N LEU A 742 -35.79 0.40 9.80
CA LEU A 742 -36.25 -0.92 10.25
C LEU A 742 -35.82 -2.05 9.32
N GLY A 743 -35.56 -1.70 8.05
CA GLY A 743 -35.06 -2.63 7.05
C GLY A 743 -33.53 -2.77 7.02
N LEU A 744 -32.81 -2.05 7.88
CA LEU A 744 -31.35 -2.08 7.98
C LEU A 744 -30.90 -2.99 9.13
N LYS A 745 -29.69 -3.54 9.04
CA LYS A 745 -29.09 -4.41 10.04
C LYS A 745 -29.08 -3.71 11.40
N ASN A 746 -29.47 -4.45 12.43
CA ASN A 746 -29.64 -3.94 13.80
C ASN A 746 -30.60 -2.75 13.93
N ASN A 747 -31.42 -2.45 12.90
CA ASN A 747 -32.28 -1.28 12.82
C ASN A 747 -31.50 0.04 12.98
N GLN A 748 -30.30 0.12 12.41
CA GLN A 748 -29.42 1.28 12.47
C GLN A 748 -29.13 1.83 11.07
N CYS A 749 -29.29 3.14 10.89
CA CYS A 749 -28.77 3.83 9.72
C CYS A 749 -27.27 4.13 9.88
N ARG A 750 -26.55 4.09 8.76
CA ARG A 750 -25.18 4.60 8.69
C ARG A 750 -25.20 6.11 8.48
N LEU A 751 -24.16 6.78 8.98
CA LEU A 751 -23.95 8.21 8.78
C LEU A 751 -22.49 8.48 8.37
N PRO A 752 -22.09 8.14 7.12
CA PRO A 752 -20.75 8.42 6.61
C PRO A 752 -20.37 9.89 6.77
N GLN A 753 -19.16 10.15 7.28
CA GLN A 753 -18.58 11.49 7.42
C GLN A 753 -17.09 11.43 7.10
N GLY A 754 -16.56 12.44 6.40
CA GLY A 754 -15.16 12.44 5.97
C GLY A 754 -14.16 12.57 7.12
N LYS A 755 -13.21 11.65 7.18
CA LYS A 755 -11.98 11.66 7.99
C LYS A 755 -10.78 11.74 7.06
N ILE A 756 -10.60 12.90 6.43
CA ILE A 756 -9.59 13.16 5.40
C ILE A 756 -9.44 14.66 5.19
N LEU A 757 -8.32 15.13 4.64
CA LEU A 757 -8.16 16.52 4.24
C LEU A 757 -9.20 16.91 3.18
N GLY A 758 -9.99 17.96 3.44
CA GLY A 758 -11.19 18.34 2.70
C GLY A 758 -12.49 17.76 3.27
N GLY A 759 -12.39 16.82 4.21
CA GLY A 759 -13.50 16.19 4.95
C GLY A 759 -14.58 15.64 4.03
N SER A 760 -15.86 15.84 4.41
CA SER A 760 -16.99 15.30 3.66
C SER A 760 -17.10 15.86 2.22
N SER A 761 -16.41 16.94 1.84
CA SER A 761 -16.35 17.39 0.44
C SER A 761 -15.60 16.42 -0.50
N VAL A 762 -14.73 15.57 0.06
CA VAL A 762 -14.05 14.49 -0.66
C VAL A 762 -14.99 13.28 -0.86
N LEU A 763 -15.90 13.05 0.09
CA LEU A 763 -16.84 11.92 0.06
C LEU A 763 -18.19 12.25 -0.58
N ASN A 764 -18.58 13.52 -0.75
CA ASN A 764 -19.94 13.89 -1.15
C ASN A 764 -20.28 13.53 -2.61
N ALA A 765 -21.55 13.65 -2.99
CA ALA A 765 -22.02 13.49 -4.38
C ALA A 765 -21.78 14.74 -5.26
N MET A 766 -20.94 15.69 -4.81
CA MET A 766 -20.54 16.94 -5.47
C MET A 766 -21.66 17.95 -5.75
N MET A 767 -22.92 17.68 -5.42
CA MET A 767 -24.02 18.62 -5.67
C MET A 767 -23.80 19.99 -5.03
N TYR A 768 -23.99 21.05 -5.81
CA TYR A 768 -23.83 22.44 -5.39
C TYR A 768 -25.19 23.15 -5.33
N ILE A 769 -25.74 23.21 -4.11
CA ILE A 769 -26.98 23.91 -3.78
C ILE A 769 -26.71 24.81 -2.59
N ARG A 770 -27.18 26.05 -2.64
CA ARG A 770 -27.00 27.06 -1.59
C ARG A 770 -28.10 27.06 -0.53
N GLY A 771 -29.24 26.42 -0.79
CA GLY A 771 -30.44 26.54 0.03
C GLY A 771 -31.34 27.68 -0.44
N ASN A 772 -32.46 27.89 0.25
CA ASN A 772 -33.41 28.96 -0.07
C ASN A 772 -33.03 30.24 0.68
N LYS A 773 -33.25 31.41 0.08
CA LYS A 773 -33.04 32.71 0.75
C LYS A 773 -33.77 32.82 2.10
N ARG A 774 -34.96 32.24 2.21
CA ARG A 774 -35.78 32.26 3.43
C ARG A 774 -35.16 31.47 4.59
N ASP A 775 -34.29 30.49 4.32
CA ASP A 775 -33.60 29.76 5.39
C ASP A 775 -32.68 30.72 6.17
N TYR A 776 -31.94 31.56 5.44
CA TYR A 776 -31.03 32.55 5.98
C TYR A 776 -31.76 33.71 6.66
N ASP A 777 -32.82 34.22 6.03
CA ASP A 777 -33.66 35.26 6.63
C ASP A 777 -34.28 34.78 7.95
N SER A 778 -34.65 33.50 8.04
CA SER A 778 -35.10 32.86 9.28
C SER A 778 -34.00 32.79 10.34
N TRP A 779 -32.76 32.49 9.96
CA TRP A 779 -31.62 32.52 10.89
C TRP A 779 -31.44 33.92 11.51
N ALA A 780 -31.54 34.97 10.70
CA ALA A 780 -31.48 36.35 11.18
C ALA A 780 -32.67 36.70 12.07
N ALA A 781 -33.88 36.27 11.71
CA ALA A 781 -35.09 36.47 12.52
C ALA A 781 -35.02 35.79 13.90
N LEU A 782 -34.24 34.71 14.04
CA LEU A 782 -33.92 34.08 15.33
C LEU A 782 -32.91 34.87 16.18
N GLY A 783 -32.53 36.08 15.76
CA GLY A 783 -31.61 36.96 16.48
C GLY A 783 -30.15 36.89 16.00
N ASN A 784 -29.85 36.12 14.95
CA ASN A 784 -28.50 36.01 14.39
C ASN A 784 -28.25 37.11 13.35
N THR A 785 -28.06 38.34 13.83
CA THR A 785 -27.92 39.52 12.96
C THR A 785 -26.81 39.34 11.92
N GLY A 786 -27.09 39.72 10.67
CA GLY A 786 -26.16 39.63 9.54
C GLY A 786 -26.11 38.26 8.85
N TRP A 787 -26.98 37.31 9.23
CA TRP A 787 -27.09 36.00 8.59
C TRP A 787 -28.27 35.88 7.61
N ASP A 788 -28.96 36.98 7.30
CA ASP A 788 -29.97 37.05 6.24
C ASP A 788 -29.35 36.87 4.85
N TYR A 789 -30.17 36.52 3.85
CA TYR A 789 -29.67 36.13 2.53
C TYR A 789 -28.84 37.23 1.86
N GLN A 790 -29.26 38.49 2.00
CA GLN A 790 -28.56 39.63 1.43
C GLN A 790 -27.13 39.74 1.96
N ASN A 791 -26.93 39.49 3.26
CA ASN A 791 -25.62 39.54 3.91
C ASN A 791 -24.77 38.29 3.71
N VAL A 792 -25.34 37.13 3.34
CA VAL A 792 -24.56 35.91 3.08
C VAL A 792 -24.25 35.68 1.59
N LEU A 793 -25.06 36.21 0.68
CA LEU A 793 -24.86 36.06 -0.77
C LEU A 793 -23.46 36.47 -1.26
N PRO A 794 -22.83 37.57 -0.79
CA PRO A 794 -21.46 37.91 -1.18
C PRO A 794 -20.43 36.81 -0.86
N TYR A 795 -20.61 36.09 0.25
CA TYR A 795 -19.70 35.03 0.69
C TYR A 795 -19.92 33.72 -0.08
N PHE A 796 -21.12 33.48 -0.63
CA PHE A 796 -21.28 32.44 -1.66
C PHE A 796 -20.51 32.78 -2.93
N LYS A 797 -20.59 34.03 -3.36
CA LYS A 797 -19.99 34.50 -4.62
C LYS A 797 -18.47 34.51 -4.57
N VAL A 798 -17.83 34.92 -3.46
CA VAL A 798 -16.37 35.03 -3.39
C VAL A 798 -15.64 33.69 -3.55
N SER A 799 -16.28 32.60 -3.11
CA SER A 799 -15.76 31.24 -3.25
C SER A 799 -15.98 30.66 -4.64
N GLU A 800 -16.98 31.13 -5.39
CA GLU A 800 -17.50 30.46 -6.58
C GLU A 800 -16.74 30.82 -7.87
N ASP A 801 -16.45 29.78 -8.66
CA ASP A 801 -16.08 29.88 -10.08
C ASP A 801 -17.12 29.16 -10.93
N ALA A 802 -18.22 29.85 -11.25
CA ALA A 802 -19.33 29.28 -12.00
C ALA A 802 -18.99 29.18 -13.49
N ARG A 803 -18.96 27.95 -14.01
CA ARG A 803 -18.62 27.62 -15.40
C ARG A 803 -19.79 27.16 -16.25
N VAL A 804 -20.95 26.96 -15.64
CA VAL A 804 -22.21 26.64 -16.32
C VAL A 804 -22.58 27.75 -17.31
N GLU A 805 -22.89 27.36 -18.54
CA GLU A 805 -23.36 28.26 -19.58
C GLU A 805 -24.70 28.91 -19.20
N GLY A 806 -24.86 30.21 -19.49
CA GLY A 806 -26.09 30.95 -19.16
C GLY A 806 -26.14 31.58 -17.76
N LEU A 807 -25.24 31.21 -16.84
CA LEU A 807 -25.12 31.88 -15.54
C LEU A 807 -24.26 33.17 -15.60
N TYR A 808 -23.68 33.48 -16.75
CA TYR A 808 -22.81 34.64 -16.93
C TYR A 808 -23.57 35.96 -16.75
N GLY A 809 -23.06 36.84 -15.89
CA GLY A 809 -23.69 38.12 -15.58
C GLY A 809 -24.89 38.04 -14.65
N SER A 810 -25.27 36.84 -14.18
CA SER A 810 -26.30 36.69 -13.15
C SER A 810 -25.88 37.42 -11.86
N PRO A 811 -26.79 38.18 -11.20
CA PRO A 811 -26.47 38.84 -9.93
C PRO A 811 -26.19 37.83 -8.80
N TYR A 812 -26.59 36.56 -8.98
CA TYR A 812 -26.44 35.49 -8.00
C TYR A 812 -25.11 34.73 -8.13
N HIS A 813 -24.42 34.79 -9.26
CA HIS A 813 -23.21 34.00 -9.50
C HIS A 813 -21.94 34.85 -9.67
N ALA A 814 -20.79 34.22 -9.49
CA ALA A 814 -19.48 34.83 -9.70
C ALA A 814 -18.49 33.87 -10.39
N ARG A 815 -17.38 34.45 -10.86
CA ARG A 815 -16.29 33.75 -11.52
C ARG A 815 -14.95 34.11 -10.88
N GLY A 816 -13.99 33.20 -10.99
CA GLY A 816 -12.63 33.41 -10.49
C GLY A 816 -12.42 33.07 -9.00
N GLY A 817 -13.47 32.62 -8.29
CA GLY A 817 -13.33 32.00 -6.98
C GLY A 817 -12.54 30.68 -7.02
N TYR A 818 -12.26 30.12 -5.85
CA TYR A 818 -11.46 28.89 -5.74
C TYR A 818 -12.25 27.60 -5.98
N LEU A 819 -13.57 27.61 -5.80
CA LEU A 819 -14.44 26.45 -5.94
C LEU A 819 -15.12 26.46 -7.31
N THR A 820 -14.72 25.54 -8.19
CA THR A 820 -15.32 25.42 -9.52
C THR A 820 -16.69 24.74 -9.43
N VAL A 821 -17.69 25.36 -10.04
CA VAL A 821 -19.07 24.85 -10.16
C VAL A 821 -19.42 24.70 -11.64
N ASP A 822 -19.75 23.48 -12.04
CA ASP A 822 -20.06 23.13 -13.43
C ASP A 822 -21.03 21.94 -13.50
N HIS A 823 -21.48 21.57 -14.69
CA HIS A 823 -22.18 20.31 -14.91
C HIS A 823 -21.21 19.11 -14.91
N PHE A 824 -21.73 17.91 -14.63
CA PHE A 824 -20.98 16.70 -14.93
C PHE A 824 -20.73 16.60 -16.44
N LYS A 825 -19.52 16.20 -16.85
CA LYS A 825 -19.17 16.09 -18.28
C LYS A 825 -19.94 14.97 -19.01
N TYR A 826 -20.50 14.01 -18.26
CA TYR A 826 -21.34 12.97 -18.81
C TYR A 826 -22.69 12.98 -18.10
N THR A 827 -23.76 13.03 -18.87
CA THR A 827 -25.15 12.96 -18.39
C THR A 827 -25.85 11.79 -19.08
N PRO A 828 -26.31 10.77 -18.33
CA PRO A 828 -27.04 9.64 -18.92
C PRO A 828 -28.35 10.12 -19.60
N PRO A 829 -28.71 9.58 -20.78
CA PRO A 829 -29.86 10.05 -21.55
C PRO A 829 -31.19 10.03 -20.78
N VAL A 830 -31.42 9.07 -19.88
CA VAL A 830 -32.63 8.99 -19.06
C VAL A 830 -32.89 10.28 -18.26
N THR A 831 -31.85 11.03 -17.91
CA THR A 831 -31.97 12.32 -17.18
C THR A 831 -32.84 13.30 -17.96
N ASP A 832 -32.66 13.40 -19.28
CA ASP A 832 -33.39 14.35 -20.13
C ASP A 832 -34.91 14.09 -20.10
N TYR A 833 -35.29 12.81 -20.18
CA TYR A 833 -36.68 12.38 -20.10
C TYR A 833 -37.32 12.78 -18.77
N ILE A 834 -36.61 12.58 -17.66
CA ILE A 834 -37.09 12.96 -16.32
C ILE A 834 -37.20 14.49 -16.20
N ILE A 835 -36.22 15.25 -16.69
CA ILE A 835 -36.26 16.72 -16.62
C ILE A 835 -37.44 17.29 -17.43
N ARG A 836 -37.63 16.83 -18.67
CA ARG A 836 -38.72 17.25 -19.55
C ARG A 836 -40.10 16.82 -19.05
N SER A 837 -40.19 15.75 -18.26
CA SER A 837 -41.44 15.39 -17.57
C SER A 837 -41.90 16.47 -16.59
N GLY A 838 -40.95 17.20 -15.99
CA GLY A 838 -41.25 18.35 -15.13
C GLY A 838 -41.93 19.48 -15.90
N GLU A 839 -41.50 19.73 -17.14
CA GLU A 839 -42.12 20.73 -18.03
C GLU A 839 -43.56 20.37 -18.38
N GLU A 840 -43.85 19.08 -18.65
CA GLU A 840 -45.21 18.59 -18.87
C GLU A 840 -46.11 18.80 -17.64
N LEU A 841 -45.54 18.74 -16.44
CA LEU A 841 -46.22 19.03 -15.17
C LEU A 841 -46.30 20.53 -14.85
N GLY A 842 -45.79 21.40 -15.72
CA GLY A 842 -45.83 22.86 -15.56
C GLY A 842 -44.67 23.46 -14.76
N TYR A 843 -43.63 22.69 -14.44
CA TYR A 843 -42.40 23.22 -13.84
C TYR A 843 -41.47 23.79 -14.91
N GLN A 844 -40.58 24.70 -14.52
CA GLN A 844 -39.52 25.19 -15.39
C GLN A 844 -38.19 24.54 -15.05
N VAL A 845 -37.36 24.32 -16.07
CA VAL A 845 -35.93 24.03 -15.88
C VAL A 845 -35.22 25.34 -15.55
N ARG A 846 -34.62 25.46 -14.36
CA ARG A 846 -34.03 26.72 -13.88
C ARG A 846 -32.84 26.53 -12.95
N ASP A 847 -32.13 27.63 -12.71
CA ASP A 847 -31.10 27.72 -11.68
C ASP A 847 -31.72 27.79 -10.28
N PRO A 848 -31.54 26.78 -9.41
CA PRO A 848 -32.10 26.78 -8.05
C PRO A 848 -31.34 27.69 -7.08
N ASN A 849 -30.15 28.18 -7.46
CA ASN A 849 -29.34 29.10 -6.67
C ASN A 849 -29.57 30.58 -7.07
N GLY A 850 -30.42 30.81 -8.07
CA GLY A 850 -30.81 32.12 -8.57
C GLY A 850 -31.98 32.75 -7.80
N GLU A 851 -32.83 33.49 -8.51
CA GLU A 851 -33.94 34.23 -7.90
C GLU A 851 -35.01 33.34 -7.27
N ASN A 852 -35.31 32.21 -7.93
CA ASN A 852 -36.35 31.25 -7.55
C ASN A 852 -35.84 29.81 -7.58
N GLN A 853 -36.17 29.03 -6.55
CA GLN A 853 -35.69 27.66 -6.36
C GLN A 853 -36.62 26.59 -6.95
N THR A 854 -37.94 26.77 -6.91
CA THR A 854 -38.91 25.73 -7.33
C THR A 854 -38.79 25.46 -8.83
N GLY A 855 -38.48 24.21 -9.22
CA GLY A 855 -38.26 23.82 -10.60
C GLY A 855 -37.38 22.58 -10.75
N PHE A 856 -37.10 22.19 -11.99
CA PHE A 856 -36.22 21.09 -12.35
C PHE A 856 -34.85 21.65 -12.79
N LEU A 857 -33.79 20.84 -12.72
CA LEU A 857 -32.46 21.24 -13.18
C LEU A 857 -31.58 20.04 -13.54
N TYR A 858 -30.63 20.28 -14.45
CA TYR A 858 -29.42 19.45 -14.53
C TYR A 858 -28.50 19.81 -13.36
N THR A 859 -27.90 18.81 -12.73
CA THR A 859 -27.11 18.99 -11.50
C THR A 859 -25.97 19.98 -11.71
N TYR A 860 -25.91 21.02 -10.86
CA TYR A 860 -24.69 21.79 -10.63
C TYR A 860 -23.81 21.04 -9.65
N ALA A 861 -22.56 20.85 -10.00
CA ALA A 861 -21.61 20.06 -9.24
C ALA A 861 -20.33 20.84 -8.96
N THR A 862 -19.71 20.60 -7.81
CA THR A 862 -18.37 21.08 -7.47
C THR A 862 -17.33 20.25 -8.20
N VAL A 863 -17.20 20.46 -9.51
CA VAL A 863 -16.27 19.78 -10.40
C VAL A 863 -15.40 20.77 -11.16
N ARG A 864 -14.14 20.42 -11.41
CA ARG A 864 -13.19 21.15 -12.24
C ARG A 864 -12.71 20.24 -13.36
N ASP A 865 -12.98 20.65 -14.60
CA ASP A 865 -12.69 19.86 -15.81
C ASP A 865 -13.31 18.45 -15.75
N GLY A 866 -14.49 18.37 -15.11
CA GLY A 866 -15.29 17.16 -14.90
C GLY A 866 -14.85 16.26 -13.74
N LEU A 867 -13.79 16.59 -13.03
CA LEU A 867 -13.34 15.85 -11.84
C LEU A 867 -13.76 16.57 -10.57
N ARG A 868 -13.87 15.85 -9.46
CA ARG A 868 -14.22 16.45 -8.16
C ARG A 868 -13.29 17.61 -7.81
N CYS A 869 -13.91 18.72 -7.42
CA CYS A 869 -13.26 19.88 -6.81
C CYS A 869 -13.60 19.92 -5.32
N SER A 870 -12.88 19.12 -4.51
CA SER A 870 -13.00 19.14 -3.04
C SER A 870 -12.57 20.50 -2.47
N THR A 871 -12.90 20.77 -1.21
CA THR A 871 -12.43 22.00 -0.54
C THR A 871 -10.92 22.00 -0.30
N ALA A 872 -10.29 20.83 -0.14
CA ALA A 872 -8.83 20.73 -0.11
C ALA A 872 -8.23 21.16 -1.46
N LYS A 873 -8.77 20.65 -2.57
CA LYS A 873 -8.35 21.02 -3.93
C LYS A 873 -8.64 22.48 -4.27
N ALA A 874 -9.78 23.00 -3.85
CA ALA A 874 -10.18 24.38 -4.10
C ALA A 874 -9.33 25.36 -3.27
N PHE A 875 -9.26 25.17 -1.95
CA PHE A 875 -8.78 26.21 -1.04
C PHE A 875 -7.37 25.98 -0.49
N LEU A 876 -6.93 24.72 -0.34
CA LEU A 876 -5.62 24.40 0.24
C LEU A 876 -4.53 24.20 -0.81
N ARG A 877 -4.82 23.49 -1.90
CA ARG A 877 -3.80 23.23 -2.94
C ARG A 877 -3.21 24.52 -3.56
N PRO A 878 -4.01 25.55 -3.90
CA PRO A 878 -3.45 26.79 -4.45
C PRO A 878 -2.57 27.58 -3.47
N VAL A 879 -2.70 27.32 -2.17
CA VAL A 879 -2.01 28.04 -1.10
C VAL A 879 -1.00 27.16 -0.35
N SER A 880 -0.76 25.94 -0.82
CA SER A 880 0.08 24.91 -0.17
C SER A 880 1.53 25.36 0.07
N LYS A 881 1.99 26.36 -0.69
CA LYS A 881 3.35 26.92 -0.61
C LYS A 881 3.48 28.11 0.35
N ARG A 882 2.39 28.52 1.03
CA ARG A 882 2.43 29.61 2.02
C ARG A 882 3.15 29.15 3.27
N LYS A 883 4.25 29.83 3.62
CA LYS A 883 5.11 29.47 4.76
C LYS A 883 4.46 29.66 6.13
N ASN A 884 3.44 30.51 6.22
CA ASN A 884 2.70 30.79 7.44
C ASN A 884 1.51 29.86 7.66
N LEU A 885 1.25 28.92 6.74
CA LEU A 885 0.23 27.88 6.88
C LEU A 885 0.91 26.53 7.13
N HIS A 886 0.73 25.98 8.31
CA HIS A 886 1.11 24.62 8.64
C HIS A 886 -0.11 23.71 8.59
N VAL A 887 -0.01 22.59 7.88
CA VAL A 887 -1.03 21.54 7.86
C VAL A 887 -0.44 20.29 8.49
N SER A 888 -1.12 19.75 9.49
CA SER A 888 -0.76 18.52 10.18
C SER A 888 -1.86 17.49 9.95
N LEU A 889 -1.52 16.45 9.20
CA LEU A 889 -2.41 15.31 8.92
C LEU A 889 -2.24 14.24 10.00
N ASP A 890 -3.16 13.27 10.03
CA ASP A 890 -3.16 12.16 10.99
C ASP A 890 -3.03 12.65 12.46
N SER A 891 -3.63 13.80 12.74
CA SER A 891 -3.53 14.58 13.97
C SER A 891 -4.90 14.72 14.63
N MET A 892 -5.23 13.77 15.51
CA MET A 892 -6.53 13.73 16.17
C MET A 892 -6.53 14.59 17.43
N VAL A 893 -7.28 15.69 17.42
CA VAL A 893 -7.44 16.54 18.60
C VAL A 893 -8.35 15.86 19.62
N GLU A 894 -7.86 15.74 20.85
CA GLU A 894 -8.53 15.03 21.94
C GLU A 894 -9.15 15.99 22.96
N LYS A 895 -8.57 17.19 23.09
CA LYS A 895 -9.00 18.17 24.09
C LYS A 895 -8.62 19.60 23.72
N ILE A 896 -9.50 20.54 24.01
CA ILE A 896 -9.24 21.99 23.99
C ILE A 896 -8.77 22.40 25.39
N LEU A 897 -7.69 23.15 25.45
CA LEU A 897 -7.09 23.60 26.70
C LEU A 897 -7.65 24.97 27.08
N LEU A 898 -8.24 25.03 28.28
CA LEU A 898 -8.83 26.24 28.85
C LEU A 898 -8.04 26.70 30.05
N THR A 899 -7.89 28.01 30.18
CA THR A 899 -7.39 28.67 31.38
C THR A 899 -8.38 29.72 31.86
N LYS A 900 -8.17 30.26 33.06
CA LYS A 900 -8.99 31.32 33.64
C LYS A 900 -8.17 32.60 33.74
N VAL A 901 -8.63 33.68 33.10
CA VAL A 901 -8.06 35.02 33.20
C VAL A 901 -9.10 35.91 33.87
N GLY A 902 -8.91 36.21 35.17
CA GLY A 902 -9.92 36.87 35.98
C GLY A 902 -11.18 36.01 36.15
N ALA A 903 -12.34 36.52 35.72
CA ALA A 903 -13.61 35.77 35.69
C ALA A 903 -13.83 34.99 34.38
N THR A 904 -13.02 35.25 33.35
CA THR A 904 -13.23 34.76 31.98
C THR A 904 -12.48 33.46 31.73
N LYS A 905 -13.14 32.49 31.10
CA LYS A 905 -12.48 31.27 30.59
C LYS A 905 -11.94 31.55 29.20
N VAL A 906 -10.71 31.13 28.93
CA VAL A 906 -10.00 31.44 27.69
C VAL A 906 -9.44 30.15 27.11
N ALA A 907 -9.75 29.85 25.86
CA ALA A 907 -9.07 28.78 25.12
C ALA A 907 -7.68 29.26 24.70
N TYR A 908 -6.64 28.50 25.06
CA TYR A 908 -5.25 28.88 24.81
C TYR A 908 -4.47 27.85 23.99
N GLY A 909 -5.04 26.68 23.70
CA GLY A 909 -4.35 25.64 22.94
C GLY A 909 -5.16 24.36 22.82
N VAL A 910 -4.53 23.34 22.26
CA VAL A 910 -5.12 22.01 22.03
C VAL A 910 -4.13 20.91 22.40
N HIS A 911 -4.69 19.79 22.84
CA HIS A 911 -3.99 18.52 23.01
C HIS A 911 -4.41 17.56 21.90
N PHE A 912 -3.45 16.95 21.21
CA PHE A 912 -3.74 16.05 20.09
C PHE A 912 -2.75 14.90 20.01
N LEU A 913 -3.21 13.78 19.44
CA LEU A 913 -2.43 12.59 19.15
C LEU A 913 -1.97 12.60 17.69
N ARG A 914 -0.68 12.34 17.46
CA ARG A 914 -0.09 12.14 16.14
C ARG A 914 1.06 11.13 16.26
N ASP A 915 1.16 10.17 15.32
CA ASP A 915 2.24 9.17 15.30
C ASP A 915 2.40 8.38 16.62
N GLY A 916 1.31 8.19 17.37
CA GLY A 916 1.31 7.51 18.68
C GLY A 916 1.80 8.35 19.85
N GLU A 917 2.13 9.63 19.63
CA GLU A 917 2.65 10.56 20.63
C GLU A 917 1.68 11.72 20.85
N HIS A 918 1.61 12.23 22.08
CA HIS A 918 0.75 13.35 22.44
C HIS A 918 1.49 14.68 22.34
N TYR A 919 0.82 15.67 21.76
CA TYR A 919 1.34 17.01 21.53
C TYR A 919 0.41 18.07 22.12
N VAL A 920 1.02 19.18 22.51
CA VAL A 920 0.32 20.40 22.91
C VAL A 920 0.80 21.55 22.03
N VAL A 921 -0.14 22.27 21.44
CA VAL A 921 0.12 23.50 20.69
C VAL A 921 -0.77 24.62 21.22
N ASN A 922 -0.18 25.78 21.43
CA ASN A 922 -0.88 26.97 21.88
C ASN A 922 -1.41 27.80 20.69
N ALA A 923 -2.50 28.50 20.93
CA ALA A 923 -2.97 29.59 20.08
C ALA A 923 -2.71 30.92 20.82
N THR A 924 -2.21 31.97 20.14
CA THR A 924 -2.13 33.34 20.69
C THR A 924 -3.43 34.11 20.48
N ARG A 925 -4.20 33.76 19.44
CA ARG A 925 -5.47 34.42 19.10
C ARG A 925 -6.65 33.49 19.27
N GLU A 926 -6.88 32.51 18.41
CA GLU A 926 -8.09 31.68 18.52
C GLU A 926 -7.84 30.19 18.25
N VAL A 927 -8.58 29.36 19.00
CA VAL A 927 -8.84 27.97 18.64
C VAL A 927 -10.19 27.93 17.92
N ILE A 928 -10.23 27.31 16.75
CA ILE A 928 -11.40 27.31 15.87
C ILE A 928 -11.78 25.86 15.55
N LEU A 929 -12.97 25.44 15.96
CA LEU A 929 -13.49 24.10 15.69
C LEU A 929 -14.18 24.08 14.33
N SER A 930 -13.73 23.20 13.45
CA SER A 930 -14.32 22.89 12.15
C SER A 930 -14.39 21.38 11.92
N ALA A 931 -14.61 20.62 13.01
CA ALA A 931 -14.62 19.16 13.00
C ALA A 931 -15.95 18.56 12.50
N GLY A 932 -16.97 19.40 12.26
CA GLY A 932 -18.26 19.00 11.70
C GLY A 932 -19.32 18.72 12.77
N ALA A 933 -20.56 18.51 12.32
CA ALA A 933 -21.74 18.42 13.19
C ALA A 933 -21.72 17.26 14.19
N ILE A 934 -20.86 16.26 14.02
CA ILE A 934 -20.73 15.15 14.96
C ILE A 934 -19.54 15.33 15.89
N GLN A 935 -18.36 15.69 15.36
CA GLN A 935 -17.14 15.78 16.16
C GLN A 935 -17.00 17.07 16.95
N SER A 936 -17.48 18.21 16.44
CA SER A 936 -17.41 19.48 17.17
C SER A 936 -18.12 19.44 18.54
N PRO A 937 -19.38 18.98 18.66
CA PRO A 937 -20.02 18.86 19.98
C PRO A 937 -19.34 17.80 20.86
N LYS A 938 -18.84 16.70 20.27
CA LYS A 938 -18.09 15.66 20.99
C LYS A 938 -16.83 16.25 21.64
N LEU A 939 -16.03 16.98 20.87
CA LEU A 939 -14.78 17.58 21.36
C LEU A 939 -15.03 18.66 22.41
N LEU A 940 -16.08 19.47 22.24
CA LEU A 940 -16.50 20.42 23.28
C LEU A 940 -16.82 19.68 24.59
N MET A 941 -17.60 18.60 24.55
CA MET A 941 -17.92 17.81 25.75
C MET A 941 -16.66 17.20 26.37
N LEU A 942 -15.76 16.60 25.58
CA LEU A 942 -14.47 16.05 26.07
C LEU A 942 -13.58 17.13 26.71
N SER A 943 -13.75 18.38 26.29
CA SER A 943 -13.07 19.55 26.82
C SER A 943 -13.77 20.16 28.04
N GLY A 944 -14.83 19.52 28.56
CA GLY A 944 -15.59 20.01 29.73
C GLY A 944 -16.60 21.11 29.40
N ILE A 945 -16.99 21.26 28.14
CA ILE A 945 -17.95 22.27 27.64
C ILE A 945 -19.20 21.54 27.16
N GLY A 946 -20.28 21.55 27.94
CA GLY A 946 -21.49 20.81 27.58
C GLY A 946 -22.54 20.69 28.69
N PRO A 947 -23.52 19.79 28.52
CA PRO A 947 -24.56 19.56 29.54
C PRO A 947 -23.92 19.05 30.84
N ARG A 948 -24.18 19.73 31.96
CA ARG A 948 -23.55 19.45 33.26
C ARG A 948 -23.74 18.00 33.67
N ASP A 949 -24.99 17.56 33.69
CA ASP A 949 -25.38 16.22 34.14
C ASP A 949 -24.72 15.11 33.31
N HIS A 950 -24.58 15.33 31.99
CA HIS A 950 -23.92 14.38 31.09
C HIS A 950 -22.41 14.32 31.33
N LEU A 951 -21.76 15.47 31.48
CA LEU A 951 -20.32 15.54 31.77
C LEU A 951 -19.97 14.92 33.13
N GLU A 952 -20.77 15.20 34.17
CA GLU A 952 -20.62 14.61 35.50
C GLU A 952 -20.80 13.08 35.44
N LYS A 953 -21.80 12.58 34.69
CA LYS A 953 -22.00 11.15 34.44
C LYS A 953 -20.80 10.49 33.75
N MET A 954 -20.16 11.20 32.82
CA MET A 954 -18.96 10.74 32.11
C MET A 954 -17.66 10.96 32.90
N ARG A 955 -17.74 11.51 34.12
CA ARG A 955 -16.57 11.86 34.96
C ARG A 955 -15.63 12.87 34.31
N ILE A 956 -16.18 13.77 33.50
CA ILE A 956 -15.45 14.87 32.87
C ILE A 956 -15.69 16.15 33.69
N PRO A 957 -14.64 16.89 34.09
CA PRO A 957 -14.82 18.15 34.81
C PRO A 957 -15.66 19.15 34.02
N VAL A 958 -16.72 19.68 34.64
CA VAL A 958 -17.59 20.68 34.04
C VAL A 958 -16.91 22.04 34.06
N LEU A 959 -16.22 22.38 32.98
CA LEU A 959 -15.57 23.68 32.82
C LEU A 959 -16.57 24.74 32.40
N GLN A 960 -17.52 24.43 31.52
CA GLN A 960 -18.60 25.33 31.11
C GLN A 960 -19.89 24.54 30.91
N HIS A 961 -20.94 24.92 31.64
CA HIS A 961 -22.27 24.39 31.38
C HIS A 961 -22.82 25.03 30.11
N SER A 962 -23.05 24.20 29.10
CA SER A 962 -23.66 24.58 27.82
C SER A 962 -24.63 23.47 27.40
N PRO A 963 -25.90 23.53 27.82
CA PRO A 963 -26.84 22.42 27.65
C PRO A 963 -27.22 22.16 26.18
N GLY A 964 -27.01 23.14 25.29
CA GLY A 964 -27.25 22.99 23.85
C GLY A 964 -26.19 22.17 23.11
N VAL A 965 -25.00 21.93 23.69
CA VAL A 965 -23.93 21.15 23.01
C VAL A 965 -24.40 19.73 22.76
N GLY A 966 -24.40 19.34 21.48
CA GLY A 966 -24.87 18.04 21.01
C GLY A 966 -26.37 17.94 20.84
N GLN A 967 -27.17 18.97 21.13
CA GLN A 967 -28.63 18.96 20.94
C GLN A 967 -29.02 19.46 19.54
N ASN A 968 -30.30 19.43 19.18
CA ASN A 968 -30.80 20.02 17.93
C ASN A 968 -30.15 19.42 16.65
N LEU A 969 -29.74 18.15 16.70
CA LEU A 969 -29.25 17.44 15.51
C LEU A 969 -30.38 17.39 14.48
N GLN A 970 -30.10 17.91 13.29
CA GLN A 970 -30.99 17.92 12.13
C GLN A 970 -30.27 17.25 10.97
N ASP A 971 -30.98 16.44 10.20
CA ASP A 971 -30.47 15.81 8.98
C ASP A 971 -31.60 15.66 7.96
N HIS A 972 -31.25 15.70 6.68
CA HIS A 972 -32.17 15.49 5.59
C HIS A 972 -32.45 13.99 5.42
N VAL A 973 -33.66 13.58 5.76
CA VAL A 973 -34.15 12.20 5.64
C VAL A 973 -34.83 11.99 4.28
N ALA A 974 -34.64 10.80 3.70
CA ALA A 974 -35.08 10.46 2.36
C ALA A 974 -35.50 8.98 2.25
N THR A 975 -36.00 8.58 1.08
CA THR A 975 -36.19 7.17 0.68
C THR A 975 -35.92 7.04 -0.83
N SER A 976 -35.87 5.83 -1.39
CA SER A 976 -35.77 5.64 -2.85
C SER A 976 -37.05 5.04 -3.42
N VAL A 977 -37.51 5.56 -4.57
CA VAL A 977 -38.65 5.02 -5.32
C VAL A 977 -38.15 4.54 -6.68
N ILE A 978 -38.30 3.23 -6.95
CA ILE A 978 -37.70 2.54 -8.08
C ILE A 978 -38.75 2.27 -9.17
N TYR A 979 -38.40 2.55 -10.43
CA TYR A 979 -39.20 2.21 -11.61
C TYR A 979 -38.38 1.42 -12.63
N THR A 980 -39.01 0.45 -13.30
CA THR A 980 -38.44 -0.23 -14.47
C THR A 980 -38.85 0.51 -15.75
N ILE A 981 -37.94 0.51 -16.74
CA ILE A 981 -38.11 1.20 -18.02
C ILE A 981 -37.53 0.37 -19.16
N ASP A 982 -37.96 0.67 -20.37
CA ASP A 982 -37.41 0.14 -21.61
C ASP A 982 -36.73 1.30 -22.37
N PRO A 983 -35.42 1.20 -22.71
CA PRO A 983 -34.77 2.21 -23.54
C PRO A 983 -35.47 2.37 -24.89
N PRO A 984 -35.59 3.60 -25.42
CA PRO A 984 -36.13 3.83 -26.76
C PRO A 984 -35.34 3.07 -27.83
N SER A 985 -36.03 2.57 -28.86
CA SER A 985 -35.41 1.76 -29.93
C SER A 985 -34.41 2.53 -30.81
N ASP A 986 -34.47 3.86 -30.79
CA ASP A 986 -33.61 4.78 -31.55
C ASP A 986 -32.33 5.18 -30.80
N ILE A 987 -32.14 4.75 -29.55
CA ILE A 987 -30.88 4.95 -28.82
C ILE A 987 -29.79 4.05 -29.42
N PRO A 988 -28.65 4.60 -29.89
CA PRO A 988 -27.60 3.82 -30.57
C PRO A 988 -26.95 2.74 -29.69
N ASP A 989 -26.88 2.99 -28.38
CA ASP A 989 -26.32 2.09 -27.38
C ASP A 989 -27.25 2.04 -26.16
N PRO A 990 -28.24 1.11 -26.16
CA PRO A 990 -29.21 0.99 -25.08
C PRO A 990 -28.56 0.77 -23.70
N ASP A 991 -27.38 0.14 -23.65
CA ASP A 991 -26.67 -0.12 -22.39
C ASP A 991 -26.15 1.17 -21.71
N LYS A 992 -25.99 2.26 -22.47
CA LYS A 992 -25.61 3.59 -21.97
C LYS A 992 -26.79 4.49 -21.59
N PHE A 993 -28.03 4.05 -21.81
CA PHE A 993 -29.24 4.84 -21.49
C PHE A 993 -29.34 5.17 -19.98
N THR A 994 -28.92 4.22 -19.15
CA THR A 994 -28.78 4.32 -17.68
C THR A 994 -27.36 3.90 -17.27
N VAL A 995 -26.86 4.33 -16.11
CA VAL A 995 -25.53 3.92 -15.61
C VAL A 995 -25.61 2.48 -15.06
N ARG A 996 -25.04 1.51 -15.78
CA ARG A 996 -25.01 0.10 -15.36
C ARG A 996 -23.66 -0.24 -14.73
N LEU A 997 -23.48 0.05 -13.44
CA LEU A 997 -22.16 0.13 -12.79
C LEU A 997 -21.19 -1.04 -13.09
N PHE A 998 -21.65 -2.30 -13.16
CA PHE A 998 -20.77 -3.44 -13.46
C PHE A 998 -20.44 -3.58 -14.94
N GLU A 999 -21.43 -3.36 -15.80
CA GLU A 999 -21.28 -3.36 -17.26
C GLU A 999 -20.52 -2.13 -17.77
N SER A 1000 -20.43 -1.10 -16.92
CA SER A 1000 -19.80 0.21 -17.14
C SER A 1000 -18.30 0.26 -16.82
N VAL A 1001 -17.80 -0.74 -16.10
CA VAL A 1001 -16.41 -0.89 -15.67
C VAL A 1001 -15.66 -1.62 -16.77
N THR A 1002 -15.38 -0.90 -17.86
CA THR A 1002 -14.78 -1.46 -19.09
C THR A 1002 -13.45 -0.81 -19.42
N VAL A 1003 -12.67 -1.49 -20.26
CA VAL A 1003 -11.43 -0.93 -20.83
C VAL A 1003 -11.74 0.33 -21.65
N ASP A 1004 -12.90 0.38 -22.31
CA ASP A 1004 -13.32 1.57 -23.07
C ASP A 1004 -13.61 2.77 -22.16
N ALA A 1005 -14.21 2.56 -20.98
CA ALA A 1005 -14.39 3.64 -20.01
C ALA A 1005 -13.04 4.22 -19.53
N LEU A 1006 -12.04 3.35 -19.31
CA LEU A 1006 -10.67 3.79 -19.00
C LEU A 1006 -10.04 4.53 -20.19
N ARG A 1007 -10.19 4.01 -21.41
CA ARG A 1007 -9.68 4.63 -22.64
C ARG A 1007 -10.26 6.02 -22.85
N GLU A 1008 -11.58 6.18 -22.75
CA GLU A 1008 -12.26 7.48 -22.90
C GLU A 1008 -11.78 8.49 -21.84
N MET A 1009 -11.61 8.05 -20.59
CA MET A 1009 -11.13 8.94 -19.53
C MET A 1009 -9.68 9.38 -19.76
N ILE A 1010 -8.82 8.49 -20.22
CA ILE A 1010 -7.39 8.77 -20.41
C ILE A 1010 -7.12 9.58 -21.67
N HIS A 1011 -7.80 9.28 -22.79
CA HIS A 1011 -7.51 9.93 -24.07
C HIS A 1011 -8.41 11.13 -24.37
N ASN A 1012 -9.68 11.07 -23.94
CA ASN A 1012 -10.69 12.05 -24.36
C ASN A 1012 -11.15 12.95 -23.21
N ASN A 1013 -10.73 12.69 -21.97
CA ASN A 1013 -11.21 13.38 -20.78
C ASN A 1013 -12.75 13.42 -20.71
N SER A 1014 -13.38 12.33 -21.14
CA SER A 1014 -14.82 12.17 -21.32
C SER A 1014 -15.28 10.79 -20.88
N GLY A 1015 -16.57 10.52 -21.06
CA GLY A 1015 -17.15 9.21 -20.82
C GLY A 1015 -17.69 9.04 -19.41
N LEU A 1016 -18.13 7.82 -19.12
CA LEU A 1016 -18.93 7.51 -17.94
C LEU A 1016 -18.23 7.77 -16.60
N LEU A 1017 -16.89 7.74 -16.55
CA LEU A 1017 -16.15 8.01 -15.31
C LEU A 1017 -16.29 9.45 -14.81
N TYR A 1018 -16.79 10.35 -15.67
CA TYR A 1018 -17.03 11.76 -15.38
C TYR A 1018 -18.48 12.08 -14.93
N THR A 1019 -19.25 11.08 -14.54
CA THR A 1019 -20.59 11.26 -13.93
C THR A 1019 -20.69 10.55 -12.58
N THR A 1020 -21.78 10.80 -11.84
CA THR A 1020 -22.11 10.06 -10.61
C THR A 1020 -23.28 9.12 -10.84
N THR A 1021 -23.39 8.07 -10.01
CA THR A 1021 -24.56 7.18 -10.02
C THR A 1021 -25.78 7.79 -9.35
N ILE A 1022 -25.59 8.80 -8.49
CA ILE A 1022 -26.67 9.39 -7.65
C ILE A 1022 -27.41 10.53 -8.35
N GLY A 1023 -26.90 11.09 -9.45
CA GLY A 1023 -27.78 11.78 -10.42
C GLY A 1023 -27.16 12.96 -11.15
N SER A 1024 -27.53 13.06 -12.42
CA SER A 1024 -27.21 14.22 -13.29
C SER A 1024 -28.37 15.24 -13.37
N GLY A 1025 -29.45 15.03 -12.61
CA GLY A 1025 -30.57 15.98 -12.51
C GLY A 1025 -31.27 15.93 -11.16
N MET A 1026 -32.00 17.00 -10.85
CA MET A 1026 -32.75 17.21 -9.60
C MET A 1026 -34.02 18.05 -9.85
N ALA A 1027 -34.89 18.13 -8.83
CA ALA A 1027 -35.96 19.11 -8.78
C ALA A 1027 -36.23 19.58 -7.35
N PHE A 1028 -36.78 20.78 -7.21
CA PHE A 1028 -37.32 21.30 -5.96
C PHE A 1028 -38.82 21.55 -6.16
N VAL A 1029 -39.65 20.90 -5.34
CA VAL A 1029 -41.09 20.87 -5.51
C VAL A 1029 -41.82 21.15 -4.20
N LYS A 1030 -43.06 21.62 -4.32
CA LYS A 1030 -43.95 21.88 -3.19
C LYS A 1030 -44.93 20.74 -3.02
N THR A 1031 -44.99 20.18 -1.82
CA THR A 1031 -46.11 19.33 -1.41
C THR A 1031 -47.31 20.19 -1.03
N LYS A 1032 -48.46 19.56 -0.78
CA LYS A 1032 -49.65 20.25 -0.23
C LYS A 1032 -49.42 20.87 1.16
N TYR A 1033 -48.34 20.51 1.86
CA TYR A 1033 -47.99 21.02 3.18
C TYR A 1033 -47.14 22.30 3.13
N ALA A 1034 -46.52 22.61 1.99
CA ALA A 1034 -45.81 23.86 1.79
C ALA A 1034 -46.76 25.03 1.52
N ASP A 1035 -46.29 26.24 1.83
CA ASP A 1035 -46.95 27.48 1.43
C ASP A 1035 -46.94 27.60 -0.10
N GLN A 1036 -48.13 27.51 -0.69
CA GLN A 1036 -48.28 27.56 -2.15
C GLN A 1036 -48.01 28.95 -2.74
N THR A 1037 -48.06 30.01 -1.93
CA THR A 1037 -47.84 31.39 -2.38
C THR A 1037 -46.36 31.80 -2.38
N ALA A 1038 -45.53 31.08 -1.63
CA ALA A 1038 -44.10 31.32 -1.56
C ALA A 1038 -43.31 30.38 -2.49
N ASP A 1039 -42.17 30.86 -2.97
CA ASP A 1039 -41.12 30.01 -3.56
C ASP A 1039 -40.27 29.42 -2.43
N TYR A 1040 -40.82 28.40 -1.75
CA TYR A 1040 -40.16 27.73 -0.63
C TYR A 1040 -40.46 26.22 -0.64
N PRO A 1041 -39.88 25.47 -1.60
CA PRO A 1041 -40.14 24.04 -1.78
C PRO A 1041 -39.73 23.24 -0.54
N ASP A 1042 -40.54 22.27 -0.13
CA ASP A 1042 -40.33 21.41 1.05
C ASP A 1042 -39.77 20.03 0.71
N ILE A 1043 -39.74 19.68 -0.59
CA ILE A 1043 -39.13 18.46 -1.11
C ILE A 1043 -38.06 18.80 -2.15
N GLN A 1044 -36.90 18.18 -2.00
CA GLN A 1044 -35.92 18.02 -3.09
C GLN A 1044 -36.07 16.60 -3.66
N LEU A 1045 -36.11 16.50 -4.98
CA LEU A 1045 -36.02 15.25 -5.71
C LEU A 1045 -34.63 15.15 -6.32
N ILE A 1046 -33.94 14.04 -6.08
CA ILE A 1046 -32.73 13.67 -6.82
C ILE A 1046 -33.09 12.53 -7.78
N PHE A 1047 -32.49 12.52 -8.96
CA PHE A 1047 -32.71 11.50 -9.99
C PHE A 1047 -31.49 10.59 -10.15
N PRO A 1048 -31.29 9.56 -9.29
CA PRO A 1048 -30.29 8.54 -9.55
C PRO A 1048 -30.56 7.83 -10.87
N THR A 1049 -29.57 7.87 -11.76
CA THR A 1049 -29.66 7.33 -13.12
C THR A 1049 -28.96 5.98 -13.25
N SER A 1050 -28.59 5.34 -12.14
CA SER A 1050 -28.06 3.98 -12.15
C SER A 1050 -29.17 2.93 -12.32
N SER A 1051 -28.92 1.88 -13.10
CA SER A 1051 -29.81 0.72 -13.13
C SER A 1051 -29.68 -0.05 -11.81
N ASN A 1052 -30.67 0.12 -10.94
CA ASN A 1052 -30.65 -0.11 -9.51
C ASN A 1052 -30.92 -1.53 -9.05
N ALA A 1053 -31.14 -2.50 -9.92
CA ALA A 1053 -31.30 -3.84 -9.40
C ALA A 1053 -29.95 -4.45 -8.93
N LYS A 1054 -28.89 -4.32 -9.75
CA LYS A 1054 -27.53 -4.74 -9.34
C LYS A 1054 -26.84 -3.69 -8.47
N PHE A 1055 -27.04 -2.41 -8.74
CA PHE A 1055 -26.54 -1.32 -7.89
C PHE A 1055 -27.26 -1.26 -6.53
N GLY A 1056 -28.54 -1.65 -6.49
CA GLY A 1056 -29.37 -1.80 -5.29
C GLY A 1056 -28.83 -2.84 -4.33
N ILE A 1057 -28.30 -3.97 -4.82
CA ILE A 1057 -27.61 -4.97 -3.99
C ILE A 1057 -26.33 -4.39 -3.37
N ILE A 1058 -25.62 -3.53 -4.10
CA ILE A 1058 -24.39 -2.88 -3.62
C ILE A 1058 -24.70 -1.80 -2.61
N SER A 1059 -25.63 -0.90 -2.93
CA SER A 1059 -26.10 0.14 -2.01
C SER A 1059 -26.73 -0.48 -0.77
N SER A 1060 -27.43 -1.61 -0.91
CA SER A 1060 -27.89 -2.42 0.23
C SER A 1060 -26.74 -2.88 1.12
N ARG A 1061 -25.59 -3.27 0.56
CA ARG A 1061 -24.40 -3.57 1.35
C ARG A 1061 -23.78 -2.31 1.95
N SER A 1062 -23.72 -1.18 1.23
CA SER A 1062 -23.13 0.05 1.76
C SER A 1062 -23.97 0.68 2.86
N GLU A 1063 -25.29 0.60 2.77
CA GLU A 1063 -26.28 1.10 3.74
C GLU A 1063 -26.64 0.06 4.82
N ASP A 1064 -26.09 -1.15 4.74
CA ASP A 1064 -26.42 -2.27 5.63
C ASP A 1064 -27.92 -2.66 5.63
N ILE A 1065 -28.60 -2.64 4.48
CA ILE A 1065 -29.95 -3.22 4.32
C ILE A 1065 -29.91 -4.73 4.59
N LYS A 1066 -30.94 -5.27 5.26
CA LYS A 1066 -31.07 -6.71 5.54
C LYS A 1066 -31.23 -7.49 4.23
N LEU A 1067 -30.63 -8.68 4.17
CA LEU A 1067 -30.53 -9.46 2.94
C LEU A 1067 -31.89 -9.91 2.40
N ASP A 1068 -32.82 -10.28 3.28
CA ASP A 1068 -34.19 -10.66 2.93
C ASP A 1068 -34.97 -9.50 2.30
N ILE A 1069 -34.77 -8.28 2.81
CA ILE A 1069 -35.37 -7.06 2.26
C ILE A 1069 -34.73 -6.67 0.92
N ALA A 1070 -33.41 -6.76 0.82
CA ALA A 1070 -32.72 -6.51 -0.43
C ALA A 1070 -33.12 -7.51 -1.53
N ASP A 1071 -33.18 -8.80 -1.18
CA ASP A 1071 -33.65 -9.84 -2.11
C ASP A 1071 -35.09 -9.57 -2.55
N ALA A 1072 -35.98 -9.27 -1.60
CA ALA A 1072 -37.36 -8.93 -1.89
C ALA A 1072 -37.48 -7.75 -2.87
N LEU A 1073 -36.70 -6.68 -2.68
CA LEU A 1073 -36.82 -5.46 -3.50
C LEU A 1073 -36.22 -5.58 -4.90
N TYR A 1074 -35.13 -6.34 -5.07
CA TYR A 1074 -34.32 -6.27 -6.30
C TYR A 1074 -34.35 -7.52 -7.19
N LYS A 1075 -34.62 -8.72 -6.65
CA LYS A 1075 -34.37 -10.00 -7.36
C LYS A 1075 -35.05 -10.09 -8.74
N ASP A 1076 -36.28 -9.61 -8.86
CA ASP A 1076 -37.10 -9.75 -10.07
C ASP A 1076 -36.85 -8.65 -11.11
N ILE A 1077 -36.07 -7.61 -10.76
CA ILE A 1077 -35.77 -6.47 -11.63
C ILE A 1077 -34.30 -6.43 -12.08
N LEU A 1078 -33.48 -7.44 -11.73
CA LEU A 1078 -32.03 -7.54 -12.03
C LEU A 1078 -31.62 -7.39 -13.50
N LYS A 1079 -32.54 -7.67 -14.42
CA LYS A 1079 -32.28 -7.67 -15.86
C LYS A 1079 -32.87 -6.47 -16.60
N HIS A 1080 -33.64 -5.62 -15.91
CA HIS A 1080 -34.31 -4.47 -16.51
C HIS A 1080 -33.47 -3.19 -16.38
N HIS A 1081 -33.67 -2.23 -17.29
CA HIS A 1081 -33.25 -0.86 -17.01
C HIS A 1081 -34.17 -0.29 -15.93
N THR A 1082 -33.57 0.43 -14.99
CA THR A 1082 -34.34 1.14 -13.96
C THR A 1082 -33.80 2.55 -13.77
N TYR A 1083 -34.64 3.41 -13.22
CA TYR A 1083 -34.25 4.68 -12.65
C TYR A 1083 -34.94 4.84 -11.29
N ASP A 1084 -34.36 5.69 -10.44
CA ASP A 1084 -34.95 6.03 -9.16
C ASP A 1084 -35.25 7.51 -9.09
N ILE A 1085 -36.21 7.86 -8.23
CA ILE A 1085 -36.35 9.22 -7.72
C ILE A 1085 -36.34 9.17 -6.20
N VAL A 1086 -35.49 10.01 -5.60
CA VAL A 1086 -35.29 10.08 -4.15
C VAL A 1086 -35.94 11.36 -3.63
N PRO A 1087 -37.10 11.29 -2.95
CA PRO A 1087 -37.66 12.44 -2.26
C PRO A 1087 -36.92 12.67 -0.94
N ILE A 1088 -36.52 13.92 -0.73
CA ILE A 1088 -35.77 14.38 0.43
C ILE A 1088 -36.59 15.42 1.14
N LEU A 1089 -36.77 15.24 2.45
CA LEU A 1089 -37.40 16.22 3.32
C LEU A 1089 -36.42 17.36 3.62
N LEU A 1090 -36.74 18.58 3.19
CA LEU A 1090 -35.85 19.75 3.32
C LEU A 1090 -35.90 20.45 4.67
N ARG A 1091 -37.01 20.32 5.40
CA ARG A 1091 -37.24 21.03 6.67
C ARG A 1091 -37.83 20.10 7.72
N PRO A 1092 -37.04 19.12 8.20
CA PRO A 1092 -37.51 18.18 9.22
C PRO A 1092 -37.89 18.92 10.50
N ARG A 1093 -38.96 18.48 11.16
CA ARG A 1093 -39.37 18.94 12.49
C ARG A 1093 -38.77 18.10 13.60
N SER A 1094 -38.52 16.83 13.34
CA SER A 1094 -37.84 15.92 14.26
C SER A 1094 -36.45 16.45 14.64
N ARG A 1095 -36.03 16.22 15.88
CA ARG A 1095 -34.72 16.67 16.41
C ARG A 1095 -34.03 15.55 17.18
N GLY A 1096 -32.76 15.37 16.88
CA GLY A 1096 -31.88 14.40 17.50
C GLY A 1096 -30.86 15.00 18.46
N HIS A 1097 -29.91 14.17 18.90
CA HIS A 1097 -28.76 14.57 19.70
C HIS A 1097 -27.51 13.73 19.43
N VAL A 1098 -26.35 14.26 19.83
CA VAL A 1098 -25.04 13.62 19.89
C VAL A 1098 -24.55 13.65 21.34
N LYS A 1099 -24.17 12.50 21.89
CA LYS A 1099 -23.66 12.37 23.26
C LYS A 1099 -22.37 11.56 23.31
N LEU A 1100 -21.57 11.79 24.34
CA LEU A 1100 -20.43 10.91 24.63
C LEU A 1100 -20.91 9.55 25.13
N LYS A 1101 -20.34 8.46 24.61
CA LYS A 1101 -20.46 7.10 25.19
C LYS A 1101 -19.51 6.88 26.35
N SER A 1102 -18.33 7.49 26.28
CA SER A 1102 -17.29 7.44 27.30
C SER A 1102 -16.48 8.74 27.31
N ALA A 1103 -15.53 8.85 28.25
CA ALA A 1103 -14.55 9.94 28.26
C ALA A 1103 -13.33 9.70 27.36
N ASP A 1104 -13.27 8.55 26.67
CA ASP A 1104 -12.19 8.24 25.73
C ASP A 1104 -12.41 9.04 24.42
N PRO A 1105 -11.46 9.88 23.99
CA PRO A 1105 -11.57 10.64 22.75
C PRO A 1105 -11.68 9.76 21.49
N HIS A 1106 -11.23 8.50 21.53
CA HIS A 1106 -11.25 7.57 20.40
C HIS A 1106 -12.59 6.84 20.22
N ASP A 1107 -13.40 6.74 21.26
CA ASP A 1107 -14.72 6.11 21.19
C ASP A 1107 -15.68 6.92 20.32
N LEU A 1108 -16.43 6.25 19.44
CA LEU A 1108 -17.47 6.92 18.64
C LEU A 1108 -18.61 7.43 19.54
N PRO A 1109 -19.20 8.60 19.25
CA PRO A 1109 -20.30 9.13 20.06
C PRO A 1109 -21.59 8.32 19.87
N GLU A 1110 -22.53 8.51 20.80
CA GLU A 1110 -23.93 8.15 20.65
C GLU A 1110 -24.60 9.18 19.73
N ILE A 1111 -25.28 8.72 18.68
CA ILE A 1111 -25.95 9.58 17.70
C ILE A 1111 -27.40 9.11 17.57
N VAL A 1112 -28.34 9.99 17.90
CA VAL A 1112 -29.78 9.73 17.80
C VAL A 1112 -30.37 10.79 16.90
N THR A 1113 -31.06 10.42 15.81
CA THR A 1113 -31.66 11.38 14.86
C THR A 1113 -33.14 11.62 15.09
N ASN A 1114 -33.85 10.66 15.72
CA ASN A 1114 -35.29 10.70 15.93
C ASN A 1114 -36.09 10.91 14.63
N TYR A 1115 -35.67 10.29 13.52
CA TYR A 1115 -36.43 10.42 12.27
C TYR A 1115 -37.90 10.02 12.45
N PHE A 1116 -38.81 10.84 11.93
CA PHE A 1116 -40.26 10.62 11.98
C PHE A 1116 -40.88 10.62 13.38
N ASP A 1117 -40.19 11.18 14.37
CA ASP A 1117 -40.76 11.40 15.70
C ASP A 1117 -41.90 12.44 15.64
N ASP A 1118 -41.74 13.47 14.79
CA ASP A 1118 -42.87 14.27 14.32
C ASP A 1118 -43.52 13.58 13.09
N PRO A 1119 -44.81 13.20 13.16
CA PRO A 1119 -45.49 12.52 12.06
C PRO A 1119 -45.61 13.36 10.78
N HIS A 1120 -45.49 14.69 10.88
CA HIS A 1120 -45.49 15.58 9.72
C HIS A 1120 -44.36 15.24 8.74
N ASP A 1121 -43.18 14.92 9.25
CA ASP A 1121 -41.99 14.62 8.43
C ASP A 1121 -42.25 13.43 7.50
N LEU A 1122 -42.91 12.40 8.02
CA LEU A 1122 -43.28 11.22 7.25
C LEU A 1122 -44.39 11.53 6.23
N GLN A 1123 -45.39 12.32 6.61
CA GLN A 1123 -46.49 12.70 5.71
C GLN A 1123 -46.01 13.50 4.50
N VAL A 1124 -45.06 14.42 4.71
CA VAL A 1124 -44.46 15.22 3.63
C VAL A 1124 -43.69 14.32 2.66
N LEU A 1125 -42.92 13.33 3.16
CA LEU A 1125 -42.24 12.37 2.29
C LEU A 1125 -43.20 11.47 1.50
N VAL A 1126 -44.28 10.99 2.12
CA VAL A 1126 -45.33 10.22 1.40
C VAL A 1126 -45.94 11.05 0.27
N GLU A 1127 -46.23 12.33 0.51
CA GLU A 1127 -46.71 13.23 -0.56
C GLU A 1127 -45.62 13.46 -1.64
N GLY A 1128 -44.34 13.49 -1.25
CA GLY A 1128 -43.22 13.47 -2.19
C GLY A 1128 -43.25 12.25 -3.12
N VAL A 1129 -43.57 11.06 -2.61
CA VAL A 1129 -43.78 9.85 -3.43
C VAL A 1129 -44.95 10.01 -4.39
N ARG A 1130 -46.05 10.67 -3.98
CA ARG A 1130 -47.18 10.97 -4.87
C ARG A 1130 -46.81 11.92 -6.01
N LEU A 1131 -45.88 12.86 -5.77
CA LEU A 1131 -45.34 13.71 -6.83
C LEU A 1131 -44.49 12.90 -7.84
N ILE A 1132 -43.71 11.93 -7.35
CA ILE A 1132 -42.95 11.00 -8.19
C ILE A 1132 -43.87 10.16 -9.08
N GLU A 1133 -45.00 9.69 -8.54
CA GLU A 1133 -46.01 8.97 -9.33
C GLU A 1133 -46.65 9.84 -10.44
N LYS A 1134 -46.73 11.15 -10.24
CA LYS A 1134 -47.18 12.08 -11.30
C LYS A 1134 -46.13 12.18 -12.41
N ILE A 1135 -44.85 12.27 -12.03
CA ILE A 1135 -43.72 12.28 -12.98
C ILE A 1135 -43.74 11.02 -13.86
N SER A 1136 -43.89 9.84 -13.25
CA SER A 1136 -43.88 8.56 -13.98
C SER A 1136 -45.06 8.37 -14.95
N ARG A 1137 -46.13 9.16 -14.81
CA ARG A 1137 -47.36 9.08 -15.64
C ARG A 1137 -47.41 10.09 -16.79
N THR A 1138 -46.44 11.01 -16.86
CA THR A 1138 -46.31 11.96 -17.97
C THR A 1138 -46.19 11.21 -19.31
N ARG A 1139 -46.60 11.86 -20.40
CA ARG A 1139 -46.55 11.31 -21.75
C ARG A 1139 -45.12 10.88 -22.10
N ILE A 1140 -44.13 11.73 -21.84
CA ILE A 1140 -42.73 11.44 -22.18
C ILE A 1140 -42.17 10.23 -21.42
N MET A 1141 -42.56 10.06 -20.15
CA MET A 1141 -42.14 8.89 -19.37
C MET A 1141 -42.87 7.62 -19.85
N ARG A 1142 -44.11 7.72 -20.32
CA ARG A 1142 -44.84 6.58 -20.92
C ARG A 1142 -44.19 6.05 -22.20
N GLU A 1143 -43.45 6.89 -22.94
CA GLU A 1143 -42.66 6.45 -24.11
C GLU A 1143 -41.57 5.44 -23.72
N LEU A 1144 -41.12 5.45 -22.46
CA LEU A 1144 -40.15 4.50 -21.89
C LEU A 1144 -40.79 3.26 -21.24
N ASN A 1145 -42.12 3.06 -21.41
CA ASN A 1145 -42.87 1.97 -20.79
C ASN A 1145 -42.62 1.86 -19.27
N VAL A 1146 -42.64 3.01 -18.58
CA VAL A 1146 -42.34 3.12 -17.14
C VAL A 1146 -43.33 2.32 -16.30
N ARG A 1147 -42.80 1.45 -15.45
CA ARG A 1147 -43.58 0.58 -14.55
C ARG A 1147 -43.02 0.69 -13.12
N PRO A 1148 -43.87 0.81 -12.09
CA PRO A 1148 -43.41 0.78 -10.71
C PRO A 1148 -42.73 -0.56 -10.41
N ASN A 1149 -41.76 -0.58 -9.50
CA ASN A 1149 -41.19 -1.83 -9.02
C ASN A 1149 -42.33 -2.75 -8.50
N PRO A 1150 -42.52 -3.95 -9.07
CA PRO A 1150 -43.60 -4.85 -8.67
C PRO A 1150 -43.37 -5.47 -7.28
N ASN A 1151 -42.15 -5.37 -6.76
CA ASN A 1151 -41.75 -5.97 -5.51
C ASN A 1151 -42.19 -5.15 -4.28
N VAL A 1152 -42.58 -5.83 -3.21
CA VAL A 1152 -42.99 -5.21 -1.95
C VAL A 1152 -42.07 -5.57 -0.79
N VAL A 1153 -41.87 -4.63 0.15
CA VAL A 1153 -41.19 -4.93 1.42
C VAL A 1153 -42.05 -5.92 2.21
N PRO A 1154 -41.53 -7.10 2.58
CA PRO A 1154 -42.34 -8.16 3.23
C PRO A 1154 -43.07 -7.67 4.49
N SER A 1155 -42.39 -6.88 5.33
CA SER A 1155 -42.94 -6.31 6.57
C SER A 1155 -44.02 -5.23 6.37
N CYS A 1156 -44.29 -4.84 5.13
CA CYS A 1156 -45.33 -3.88 4.75
C CYS A 1156 -46.46 -4.52 3.95
N SER A 1157 -46.44 -5.85 3.78
CA SER A 1157 -47.41 -6.60 2.96
C SER A 1157 -48.85 -6.60 3.51
N GLN A 1158 -49.04 -6.21 4.77
CA GLN A 1158 -50.38 -6.02 5.36
C GLN A 1158 -51.16 -4.82 4.79
N TYR A 1159 -50.50 -3.93 4.05
CA TYR A 1159 -51.13 -2.77 3.42
C TYR A 1159 -51.27 -3.02 1.92
N ASP A 1160 -52.32 -2.45 1.31
CA ASP A 1160 -52.48 -2.45 -0.14
C ASP A 1160 -51.24 -1.82 -0.78
N ALA A 1161 -50.66 -2.52 -1.75
CA ALA A 1161 -49.43 -2.09 -2.41
C ALA A 1161 -49.61 -0.67 -2.97
N TRP A 1162 -48.60 0.18 -2.77
CA TRP A 1162 -48.57 1.58 -3.20
C TRP A 1162 -49.63 2.52 -2.55
N SER A 1163 -50.36 2.07 -1.51
CA SER A 1163 -51.20 2.95 -0.66
C SER A 1163 -50.37 3.91 0.20
N ASP A 1164 -50.99 4.95 0.78
CA ASP A 1164 -50.30 5.89 1.68
C ASP A 1164 -49.77 5.15 2.92
N GLN A 1165 -50.52 4.17 3.43
CA GLN A 1165 -50.11 3.32 4.55
C GLN A 1165 -48.92 2.43 4.17
N TYR A 1166 -48.92 1.86 2.97
CA TYR A 1166 -47.79 1.10 2.45
C TYR A 1166 -46.54 1.98 2.35
N TRP A 1167 -46.64 3.18 1.75
CA TRP A 1167 -45.48 4.07 1.60
C TRP A 1167 -44.96 4.58 2.95
N ALA A 1168 -45.85 4.88 3.91
CA ALA A 1168 -45.44 5.22 5.27
C ALA A 1168 -44.69 4.06 5.96
N CYS A 1169 -45.10 2.81 5.73
CA CYS A 1169 -44.37 1.63 6.21
C CYS A 1169 -43.03 1.47 5.47
N TYR A 1170 -43.03 1.62 4.15
CA TYR A 1170 -41.86 1.51 3.29
C TYR A 1170 -40.76 2.49 3.70
N ILE A 1171 -41.10 3.78 3.88
CA ILE A 1171 -40.15 4.84 4.25
C ILE A 1171 -39.49 4.55 5.61
N ARG A 1172 -40.22 3.98 6.58
CA ARG A 1172 -39.66 3.58 7.88
C ARG A 1172 -38.70 2.39 7.79
N HIS A 1173 -38.90 1.50 6.81
CA HIS A 1173 -38.00 0.36 6.58
C HIS A 1173 -36.79 0.76 5.74
N ILE A 1174 -37.03 1.46 4.64
CA ILE A 1174 -36.02 1.95 3.69
C ILE A 1174 -35.80 3.44 3.95
N THR A 1175 -35.41 3.75 5.19
CA THR A 1175 -35.02 5.10 5.59
C THR A 1175 -33.62 5.38 5.07
N GLY A 1176 -33.46 6.45 4.31
CA GLY A 1176 -32.17 6.97 3.88
C GLY A 1176 -31.87 8.31 4.57
N THR A 1177 -30.58 8.60 4.75
CA THR A 1177 -30.08 9.95 4.96
C THR A 1177 -29.29 10.35 3.72
N ILE A 1178 -29.29 11.64 3.40
CA ILE A 1178 -28.38 12.20 2.38
C ILE A 1178 -27.15 12.88 3.01
N TYR A 1179 -26.85 12.50 4.25
CA TYR A 1179 -25.61 12.79 4.99
C TYR A 1179 -25.39 14.28 5.29
N HIS A 1180 -26.44 14.97 5.71
CA HIS A 1180 -26.44 16.40 6.00
C HIS A 1180 -26.69 16.71 7.50
N PRO A 1181 -25.94 16.12 8.46
CA PRO A 1181 -26.10 16.45 9.87
C PRO A 1181 -25.70 17.91 10.14
N THR A 1182 -26.51 18.63 10.91
CA THR A 1182 -26.34 20.04 11.28
C THR A 1182 -26.87 20.32 12.69
N GLY A 1183 -26.59 21.51 13.23
CA GLY A 1183 -27.32 22.10 14.36
C GLY A 1183 -26.89 21.73 15.78
N THR A 1184 -25.88 20.88 15.93
CA THR A 1184 -25.38 20.38 17.22
C THR A 1184 -24.60 21.36 18.08
N CYS A 1185 -24.22 22.50 17.53
CA CYS A 1185 -23.62 23.64 18.22
C CYS A 1185 -24.34 24.92 17.79
N LYS A 1186 -25.68 24.88 17.73
CA LYS A 1186 -26.57 25.94 17.25
C LYS A 1186 -26.13 27.35 17.66
N MET A 1187 -26.12 28.28 16.69
CA MET A 1187 -25.99 29.71 16.96
C MET A 1187 -27.29 30.33 17.50
N GLY A 1188 -27.16 31.30 18.39
CA GLY A 1188 -28.29 32.05 18.91
C GLY A 1188 -27.89 33.14 19.90
N PRO A 1189 -28.82 34.04 20.26
CA PRO A 1189 -28.59 35.07 21.27
C PRO A 1189 -28.33 34.45 22.65
N ALA A 1190 -27.64 35.19 23.53
CA ALA A 1190 -27.24 34.69 24.86
C ALA A 1190 -28.43 34.34 25.79
N ASN A 1191 -29.65 34.78 25.47
CA ASN A 1191 -30.86 34.41 26.20
C ASN A 1191 -31.51 33.11 25.69
N ASP A 1192 -31.08 32.57 24.54
CA ASP A 1192 -31.44 31.22 24.11
C ASP A 1192 -30.57 30.21 24.85
N SER A 1193 -31.16 29.52 25.83
CA SER A 1193 -30.46 28.52 26.64
C SER A 1193 -29.87 27.35 25.83
N GLN A 1194 -30.36 27.11 24.60
CA GLN A 1194 -29.88 26.06 23.71
C GLN A 1194 -28.82 26.56 22.72
N ALA A 1195 -28.51 27.87 22.71
CA ALA A 1195 -27.44 28.41 21.88
C ALA A 1195 -26.06 28.04 22.44
N VAL A 1196 -25.20 27.51 21.57
CA VAL A 1196 -23.81 27.16 21.90
C VAL A 1196 -22.85 28.26 21.47
N VAL A 1197 -23.11 28.89 20.34
CA VAL A 1197 -22.33 30.03 19.82
C VAL A 1197 -23.21 31.26 19.62
N ASP A 1198 -22.59 32.44 19.63
CA ASP A 1198 -23.28 33.70 19.28
C ASP A 1198 -23.34 33.92 17.75
N ALA A 1199 -23.93 35.05 17.34
CA ALA A 1199 -24.03 35.41 15.90
C ALA A 1199 -22.66 35.65 15.23
N ARG A 1200 -21.58 35.80 16.00
CA ARG A 1200 -20.20 35.86 15.50
C ARG A 1200 -19.50 34.50 15.62
N LEU A 1201 -20.23 33.43 15.93
CA LEU A 1201 -19.76 32.05 16.07
C LEU A 1201 -18.81 31.81 17.26
N ARG A 1202 -18.79 32.72 18.24
CA ARG A 1202 -17.99 32.58 19.47
C ARG A 1202 -18.73 31.71 20.47
N VAL A 1203 -18.04 30.77 21.11
CA VAL A 1203 -18.63 29.89 22.12
C VAL A 1203 -19.05 30.70 23.34
N HIS A 1204 -20.32 30.57 23.75
CA HIS A 1204 -20.84 31.31 24.89
C HIS A 1204 -20.06 30.99 26.18
N GLY A 1205 -19.61 32.04 26.87
CA GLY A 1205 -18.87 31.93 28.13
C GLY A 1205 -17.39 31.57 28.01
N ILE A 1206 -16.85 31.42 26.79
CA ILE A 1206 -15.44 31.08 26.55
C ILE A 1206 -14.84 32.01 25.50
N ALA A 1207 -13.85 32.81 25.91
CA ALA A 1207 -13.13 33.67 24.99
C ALA A 1207 -12.16 32.85 24.12
N ARG A 1208 -11.87 33.37 22.92
CA ARG A 1208 -10.85 32.84 21.99
C ARG A 1208 -11.16 31.43 21.47
N LEU A 1209 -12.45 31.04 21.50
CA LEU A 1209 -12.95 29.77 20.99
C LEU A 1209 -14.15 30.01 20.06
N ARG A 1210 -14.09 29.46 18.84
CA ARG A 1210 -15.20 29.46 17.88
C ARG A 1210 -15.54 28.07 17.39
N VAL A 1211 -16.77 27.92 16.93
CA VAL A 1211 -17.20 26.77 16.12
C VAL A 1211 -17.63 27.28 14.76
N VAL A 1212 -17.02 26.76 13.70
CA VAL A 1212 -17.25 27.18 12.31
C VAL A 1212 -17.35 25.92 11.45
N ASP A 1213 -18.54 25.34 11.43
CA ASP A 1213 -18.94 24.22 10.56
C ASP A 1213 -20.46 24.07 10.55
N ALA A 1214 -20.98 22.97 10.00
CA ALA A 1214 -22.41 22.66 9.91
C ALA A 1214 -23.16 22.61 11.26
N SER A 1215 -22.45 22.39 12.37
CA SER A 1215 -23.06 22.32 13.71
C SER A 1215 -23.73 23.63 14.14
N ILE A 1216 -23.34 24.77 13.59
CA ILE A 1216 -23.86 26.07 14.04
C ILE A 1216 -25.23 26.42 13.48
N MET A 1217 -25.70 25.71 12.44
CA MET A 1217 -26.95 26.04 11.77
C MET A 1217 -28.14 25.91 12.74
N PRO A 1218 -28.91 26.98 13.03
CA PRO A 1218 -30.02 26.88 13.97
C PRO A 1218 -31.15 26.03 13.39
N THR A 1219 -31.37 26.14 12.08
CA THR A 1219 -32.21 25.26 11.27
C THR A 1219 -31.44 24.84 10.03
N ILE A 1220 -31.61 23.60 9.59
CA ILE A 1220 -30.99 23.11 8.35
C ILE A 1220 -31.54 23.89 7.15
N VAL A 1221 -30.70 24.14 6.14
CA VAL A 1221 -31.09 24.85 4.92
C VAL A 1221 -31.85 23.93 3.97
N SER A 1222 -32.68 24.51 3.11
CA SER A 1222 -33.49 23.81 2.10
C SER A 1222 -32.64 23.41 0.87
N GLY A 1223 -31.68 22.50 1.06
CA GLY A 1223 -30.81 21.96 0.02
C GLY A 1223 -29.56 21.27 0.58
N ASN A 1224 -28.60 20.92 -0.28
CA ASN A 1224 -27.34 20.30 0.15
C ASN A 1224 -26.50 21.24 1.04
N THR A 1225 -25.82 20.71 2.05
CA THR A 1225 -25.21 21.54 3.11
C THR A 1225 -23.77 21.99 2.83
N ASN A 1226 -23.09 21.45 1.81
CA ASN A 1226 -21.68 21.76 1.57
C ASN A 1226 -21.42 23.23 1.19
N ALA A 1227 -22.21 23.81 0.27
CA ALA A 1227 -22.05 25.22 -0.09
C ALA A 1227 -22.37 26.18 1.07
N PRO A 1228 -23.46 25.98 1.85
CA PRO A 1228 -23.70 26.73 3.08
C PRO A 1228 -22.53 26.70 4.07
N VAL A 1229 -21.88 25.54 4.26
CA VAL A 1229 -20.72 25.40 5.17
C VAL A 1229 -19.51 26.18 4.66
N ILE A 1230 -19.25 26.17 3.36
CA ILE A 1230 -18.18 26.97 2.74
C ILE A 1230 -18.47 28.47 2.93
N MET A 1231 -19.72 28.90 2.72
CA MET A 1231 -20.15 30.29 2.98
C MET A 1231 -19.96 30.67 4.45
N ILE A 1232 -20.37 29.80 5.38
CA ILE A 1232 -20.17 30.02 6.83
C ILE A 1232 -18.69 30.27 7.13
N ALA A 1233 -17.80 29.50 6.53
CA ALA A 1233 -16.36 29.64 6.72
C ALA A 1233 -15.79 30.93 6.10
N GLU A 1234 -16.23 31.33 4.90
CA GLU A 1234 -15.84 32.60 4.28
C GLU A 1234 -16.25 33.80 5.16
N LYS A 1235 -17.50 33.81 5.63
CA LYS A 1235 -18.01 34.86 6.52
C LYS A 1235 -17.28 34.86 7.86
N ALA A 1236 -17.01 33.68 8.42
CA ALA A 1236 -16.27 33.56 9.67
C ALA A 1236 -14.83 34.07 9.56
N ALA A 1237 -14.13 33.74 8.47
CA ALA A 1237 -12.77 34.24 8.24
C ALA A 1237 -12.73 35.77 8.21
N ASP A 1238 -13.70 36.40 7.55
CA ASP A 1238 -13.85 37.86 7.51
C ASP A 1238 -14.10 38.45 8.91
N MET A 1239 -15.02 37.85 9.68
CA MET A 1239 -15.28 38.26 11.07
C MET A 1239 -14.03 38.13 11.97
N ILE A 1240 -13.29 37.03 11.85
CA ILE A 1240 -12.07 36.77 12.64
C ILE A 1240 -10.98 37.79 12.29
N LYS A 1241 -10.74 38.04 11.00
CA LYS A 1241 -9.80 39.08 10.56
C LYS A 1241 -10.18 40.44 11.13
N GLY A 1242 -11.47 40.81 11.07
CA GLY A 1242 -11.98 42.05 11.64
C GLY A 1242 -11.76 42.18 13.15
N ASP A 1243 -11.97 41.09 13.90
CA ASP A 1243 -11.81 41.09 15.38
C ASP A 1243 -10.35 41.25 15.83
N TRP A 1244 -9.38 40.95 14.97
CA TRP A 1244 -7.96 40.86 15.29
C TRP A 1244 -7.05 41.83 14.53
N SER A 1245 -7.62 42.66 13.65
CA SER A 1245 -6.94 43.73 12.91
C SER A 1245 -6.79 45.04 13.71
N ALA A 1246 -7.49 45.15 14.86
CA ALA A 1246 -7.50 46.33 15.72
C ALA A 1246 -6.36 46.33 16.77
#